data_AF-A0A5C6AVH5-F1
#
_entry.id   AF-A0A5C6AVH5-F1
#
_cell.length_a   1.000
_cell.length_b   1.000
_cell.length_c   1.000
_cell.angle_alpha   90.00
_cell.angle_beta   90.00
_cell.angle_gamma   90.00
#
_symmetry.space_group_name_H-M   'P 1'
#
loop_
_entity.id
_entity.type
_entity.pdbx_description
1 polymer ?
#
loop_
_entity_poly.entity_id
_entity_poly.type
_entity_poly.pdbx_seq_one_letter_code
_entity_poly.pdbx_strand_id
1 'polypeptide(L)'
;MRNSLIFALAGFVAITGCSTVAQGATLDLSRAVIVGAGDVLPAKTVIMLQEEIEKRSGIRLRSTASIPTTSQPLILIGTRTTFPEDRAMPPGTLKVPLTDDGYAIWVDTKRLDAPTIYLVGSDGRGALFAVGWLLRKLMLAPGKVELSSTVALARSPQYPIRGHQIGYRHTANTYDAWDVPTYEQYLRDMILFGTNSVELILEGGRGYRDGPVLQEDQWEMNVKLTRMIKDYGIDIWLWEPLKVDIADHAVAEKAMRRRAEFYAECARIDHVMVPGGDPGHTDPKLLMPWLRRQADVLHKIFPEAGLWVSHQKFNPQQLDYFFDYLDKNEPEWLAGVVFGPGTGISLEETRRRTPARYPIRRYPDITHNIRCQYPIPELDGILAQTLGREGINPRPVAMSHIHNLQAKYSDGFVSYSDGAHDDLNKMVWSELGWEGDVDLDEILLDYGRVFFGEDLGADSARGLKMLEQNLKGPVRDNEGIDATLRHWRKLERQGGAKLNNNWRFQMYLFRATFDAYIRARHLVEHGYEQQAMQALTQAGEVGVAQAVENARAALAQPDRTRAFLDQRVLLEEMGVKLLRLIGFQMSIDEPFLARNPERGALLDKLDRPLNDRLWLEGEFRRILSTENPVTQLAMIERIVHWEDPGPGGFYDDLGNATKQPHLVQTSTWRDDPGFVRGPQEAHFRSLDNYSRGRISPLKWSWLDYAQGTPLTMRYKDLPADAKYRLRVTYHGRFAPVMTLTANNDHQIHGALPMPVPVWPVEFDIPQALTRGGTLELRWDLVDRRGCQVAEVWLMRR
;
A
#
# COMPACT_ATOMS: atom_id res chain seq x y z
N MET A 1 52.50 46.02 24.38
CA MET A 1 52.20 45.18 23.20
C MET A 1 51.64 43.86 23.69
N ARG A 2 50.33 43.73 23.74
CA ARG A 2 49.59 42.51 24.11
C ARG A 2 48.30 42.54 23.29
N ASN A 3 48.19 41.60 22.36
CA ASN A 3 46.99 41.39 21.55
C ASN A 3 45.95 40.65 22.40
N SER A 4 44.76 41.22 22.50
CA SER A 4 43.56 40.55 23.03
C SER A 4 42.53 40.51 21.90
N LEU A 5 42.18 39.29 21.48
CA LEU A 5 41.06 39.03 20.57
C LEU A 5 39.75 39.39 21.27
N ILE A 6 38.92 40.20 20.59
CA ILE A 6 37.53 40.47 20.94
C ILE A 6 36.66 39.59 20.03
N PHE A 7 35.92 38.66 20.61
CA PHE A 7 34.82 37.97 19.94
C PHE A 7 33.61 38.91 19.89
N ALA A 8 33.19 39.31 18.69
CA ALA A 8 31.96 40.06 18.45
C ALA A 8 30.78 39.08 18.33
N LEU A 9 29.80 39.23 19.22
CA LEU A 9 28.52 38.53 19.20
C LEU A 9 27.59 39.23 18.20
N ALA A 10 27.40 38.65 17.01
CA ALA A 10 26.41 39.13 16.05
C ALA A 10 25.05 38.45 16.33
N GLY A 11 24.11 39.21 16.90
CA GLY A 11 22.71 38.81 17.01
C GLY A 11 22.02 38.90 15.65
N PHE A 12 21.59 37.76 15.12
CA PHE A 12 20.73 37.68 13.94
C PHE A 12 19.28 37.92 14.39
N VAL A 13 18.74 39.11 14.10
CA VAL A 13 17.30 39.36 14.16
C VAL A 13 16.70 38.76 12.88
N ALA A 14 16.03 37.61 13.03
CA ALA A 14 15.23 37.03 11.96
C ALA A 14 13.97 37.90 11.78
N ILE A 15 13.96 38.76 10.76
CA ILE A 15 12.76 39.41 10.26
C ILE A 15 11.97 38.33 9.52
N THR A 16 10.99 37.73 10.20
CA THR A 16 9.96 36.92 9.57
C THR A 16 9.07 37.85 8.74
N GLY A 17 9.42 38.01 7.48
CA GLY A 17 8.54 38.61 6.48
C GLY A 17 7.32 37.70 6.29
N CYS A 18 6.22 38.02 6.96
CA CYS A 18 4.90 37.57 6.53
C CYS A 18 4.61 38.19 5.17
N SER A 19 4.84 37.43 4.10
CA SER A 19 4.32 37.73 2.78
C SER A 19 2.80 37.65 2.86
N THR A 20 2.12 38.80 3.03
CA THR A 20 0.68 38.90 2.80
C THR A 20 0.43 38.66 1.32
N VAL A 21 0.09 37.43 0.95
CA VAL A 21 -0.46 37.12 -0.37
C VAL A 21 -1.75 37.91 -0.48
N ALA A 22 -1.81 38.86 -1.42
CA ALA A 22 -3.04 39.56 -1.74
C ALA A 22 -4.10 38.52 -2.14
N GLN A 23 -5.11 38.30 -1.28
CA GLN A 23 -6.24 37.44 -1.61
C GLN A 23 -6.98 38.09 -2.79
N GLY A 24 -6.89 37.45 -3.96
CA GLY A 24 -7.67 37.85 -5.13
C GLY A 24 -9.17 37.83 -4.84
N ALA A 25 -9.93 38.67 -5.56
CA ALA A 25 -11.39 38.62 -5.48
C ALA A 25 -11.90 37.22 -5.89
N THR A 26 -12.94 36.74 -5.24
CA THR A 26 -13.60 35.48 -5.61
C THR A 26 -14.61 35.72 -6.73
N LEU A 27 -14.60 34.89 -7.76
CA LEU A 27 -15.52 34.94 -8.89
C LEU A 27 -16.66 33.95 -8.72
N ASP A 28 -17.90 34.41 -8.92
CA ASP A 28 -19.09 33.57 -8.96
C ASP A 28 -19.28 33.00 -10.37
N LEU A 29 -19.23 31.67 -10.48
CA LEU A 29 -19.38 30.91 -11.71
C LEU A 29 -20.70 30.13 -11.76
N SER A 30 -21.63 30.39 -10.84
CA SER A 30 -22.93 29.71 -10.74
C SER A 30 -23.80 29.89 -12.00
N ARG A 31 -23.48 30.86 -12.86
CA ARG A 31 -24.15 31.12 -14.15
C ARG A 31 -23.22 30.94 -15.35
N ALA A 32 -22.07 30.29 -15.15
CA ALA A 32 -21.11 30.11 -16.22
C ALA A 32 -21.66 29.22 -17.34
N VAL A 33 -21.20 29.47 -18.57
CA VAL A 33 -21.41 28.58 -19.71
C VAL A 33 -20.11 27.89 -20.08
N ILE A 34 -20.18 26.58 -20.21
CA ILE A 34 -19.06 25.74 -20.64
C ILE A 34 -19.04 25.69 -22.17
N VAL A 35 -17.88 25.93 -22.78
CA VAL A 35 -17.69 25.82 -24.23
C VAL A 35 -16.51 24.91 -24.49
N GLY A 36 -16.74 23.81 -25.19
CA GLY A 36 -15.69 22.89 -25.63
C GLY A 36 -15.32 23.14 -27.09
N ALA A 37 -14.05 23.40 -27.36
CA ALA A 37 -13.52 23.69 -28.70
C ALA A 37 -13.21 22.41 -29.49
N GLY A 38 -14.27 21.79 -30.05
CA GLY A 38 -14.19 20.84 -31.17
C GLY A 38 -14.00 19.35 -30.83
N ASP A 39 -13.83 18.54 -31.90
CA ASP A 39 -13.72 17.06 -31.90
C ASP A 39 -12.40 16.52 -31.33
N VAL A 40 -11.47 17.40 -30.92
CA VAL A 40 -10.15 17.03 -30.39
C VAL A 40 -10.16 16.68 -28.90
N LEU A 41 -11.24 17.00 -28.19
CA LEU A 41 -11.39 16.69 -26.77
C LEU A 41 -11.86 15.24 -26.58
N PRO A 42 -11.42 14.54 -25.52
CA PRO A 42 -12.05 13.29 -25.13
C PRO A 42 -13.55 13.50 -24.94
N ALA A 43 -14.36 12.55 -25.43
CA ALA A 43 -15.81 12.67 -25.55
C ALA A 43 -16.51 13.03 -24.22
N LYS A 44 -15.95 12.58 -23.09
CA LYS A 44 -16.51 12.81 -21.75
C LYS A 44 -16.03 14.08 -21.04
N THR A 45 -15.11 14.86 -21.62
CA THR A 45 -14.47 16.01 -20.94
C THR A 45 -15.47 17.05 -20.43
N VAL A 46 -16.35 17.56 -21.31
CA VAL A 46 -17.36 18.58 -20.95
C VAL A 46 -18.43 17.98 -20.03
N ILE A 47 -18.84 16.74 -20.31
CA ILE A 47 -19.87 16.02 -19.55
C ILE A 47 -19.41 15.82 -18.10
N MET A 48 -18.17 15.37 -17.90
CA MET A 48 -17.57 15.18 -16.59
C MET A 48 -17.53 16.49 -15.81
N LEU A 49 -17.06 17.60 -16.41
CA LEU A 49 -17.06 18.91 -15.73
C LEU A 49 -18.47 19.29 -15.26
N GLN A 50 -19.46 19.18 -16.16
CA GLN A 50 -20.83 19.58 -15.88
C GLN A 50 -21.46 18.72 -14.76
N GLU A 51 -21.33 17.39 -14.85
CA GLU A 51 -21.90 16.45 -13.90
C GLU A 51 -21.22 16.52 -12.52
N GLU A 52 -19.89 16.69 -12.47
CA GLU A 52 -19.15 16.78 -11.20
C GLU A 52 -19.41 18.12 -10.47
N ILE A 53 -19.64 19.23 -11.20
CA ILE A 53 -20.14 20.49 -10.62
C ILE A 53 -21.56 20.33 -10.10
N GLU A 54 -22.48 19.79 -10.91
CA GLU A 54 -23.89 19.57 -10.52
C GLU A 54 -24.00 18.69 -9.28
N LYS A 55 -23.24 17.60 -9.23
CA LYS A 55 -23.20 16.67 -8.09
C LYS A 55 -22.80 17.33 -6.77
N ARG A 56 -21.89 18.32 -6.80
CA ARG A 56 -21.35 18.96 -5.59
C ARG A 56 -22.05 20.26 -5.21
N SER A 57 -22.63 20.95 -6.18
CA SER A 57 -23.25 22.27 -5.98
C SER A 57 -24.77 22.27 -6.16
N GLY A 58 -25.35 21.27 -6.81
CA GLY A 58 -26.75 21.31 -7.27
C GLY A 58 -26.99 22.25 -8.46
N ILE A 59 -25.94 22.86 -9.02
CA ILE A 59 -26.03 23.78 -10.16
C ILE A 59 -25.61 23.06 -11.42
N ARG A 60 -26.51 23.00 -12.41
CA ARG A 60 -26.21 22.49 -13.74
C ARG A 60 -25.81 23.63 -14.66
N LEU A 61 -24.52 23.76 -14.94
CA LEU A 61 -24.02 24.71 -15.92
C LEU A 61 -24.43 24.29 -17.33
N ARG A 62 -24.79 25.26 -18.17
CA ARG A 62 -25.11 25.01 -19.58
C ARG A 62 -23.81 24.79 -20.35
N SER A 63 -23.79 23.84 -21.27
CA SER A 63 -22.73 23.66 -22.26
C SER A 63 -23.20 24.05 -23.67
N THR A 64 -22.33 24.66 -24.47
CA THR A 64 -22.59 25.02 -25.87
C THR A 64 -21.37 24.72 -26.75
N ALA A 65 -21.61 24.47 -28.05
CA ALA A 65 -20.53 24.24 -29.02
C ALA A 65 -19.83 25.54 -29.45
N SER A 66 -20.53 26.68 -29.38
CA SER A 66 -20.00 27.99 -29.73
C SER A 66 -20.10 28.96 -28.56
N ILE A 67 -19.24 29.96 -28.57
CA ILE A 67 -19.21 31.01 -27.54
C ILE A 67 -20.52 31.82 -27.64
N PRO A 68 -21.29 31.95 -26.54
CA PRO A 68 -22.52 32.71 -26.55
C PRO A 68 -22.25 34.23 -26.69
N THR A 69 -23.18 34.95 -27.30
CA THR A 69 -23.12 36.42 -27.46
C THR A 69 -23.51 37.18 -26.19
N THR A 70 -24.09 36.49 -25.21
CA THR A 70 -24.55 37.04 -23.93
C THR A 70 -23.39 37.26 -22.97
N SER A 71 -23.47 38.36 -22.22
CA SER A 71 -22.46 38.74 -21.23
C SER A 71 -22.62 37.96 -19.92
N GLN A 72 -22.00 36.78 -19.84
CA GLN A 72 -22.00 35.92 -18.66
C GLN A 72 -20.63 35.25 -18.47
N PRO A 73 -20.32 34.69 -17.29
CA PRO A 73 -19.07 33.96 -17.08
C PRO A 73 -18.92 32.78 -18.06
N LEU A 74 -17.69 32.50 -18.50
CA LEU A 74 -17.40 31.43 -19.46
C LEU A 74 -16.32 30.49 -18.93
N ILE A 75 -16.45 29.20 -19.21
CA ILE A 75 -15.39 28.20 -19.06
C ILE A 75 -15.09 27.65 -20.46
N LEU A 76 -13.95 28.03 -21.03
CA LEU A 76 -13.52 27.64 -22.36
C LEU A 76 -12.52 26.50 -22.25
N ILE A 77 -12.83 25.35 -22.86
CA ILE A 77 -11.99 24.15 -22.87
C ILE A 77 -11.51 23.91 -24.28
N GLY A 78 -10.20 23.76 -24.48
CA GLY A 78 -9.65 23.49 -25.80
C GLY A 78 -8.21 23.01 -25.74
N THR A 79 -7.60 22.87 -26.91
CA THR A 79 -6.17 22.56 -27.05
C THR A 79 -5.43 23.74 -27.66
N ARG A 80 -4.10 23.69 -27.69
CA ARG A 80 -3.29 24.70 -28.39
C ARG A 80 -3.66 24.90 -29.86
N THR A 81 -4.14 23.86 -30.53
CA THR A 81 -4.49 23.89 -31.96
C THR A 81 -5.93 24.34 -32.20
N THR A 82 -6.82 24.15 -31.24
CA THR A 82 -8.21 24.62 -31.32
C THR A 82 -8.47 25.92 -30.58
N PHE A 83 -7.44 26.46 -29.92
CA PHE A 83 -7.53 27.74 -29.24
C PHE A 83 -7.73 28.88 -30.26
N PRO A 84 -8.79 29.69 -30.13
CA PRO A 84 -9.06 30.76 -31.09
C PRO A 84 -7.99 31.85 -31.06
N GLU A 85 -7.46 32.25 -32.22
CA GLU A 85 -6.46 33.33 -32.36
C GLU A 85 -7.00 34.72 -31.93
N ASP A 86 -8.32 34.90 -31.88
CA ASP A 86 -9.01 36.17 -31.57
C ASP A 86 -9.29 36.40 -30.07
N ARG A 87 -8.78 35.54 -29.18
CA ARG A 87 -9.06 35.56 -27.73
C ARG A 87 -7.86 36.00 -26.89
N ALA A 88 -8.11 36.24 -25.60
CA ALA A 88 -7.11 36.77 -24.69
C ALA A 88 -5.91 35.81 -24.60
N MET A 89 -4.76 36.31 -25.04
CA MET A 89 -3.48 35.63 -24.84
C MET A 89 -3.27 35.33 -23.35
N PRO A 90 -2.59 34.24 -23.02
CA PRO A 90 -2.21 33.96 -21.64
C PRO A 90 -1.53 35.20 -21.01
N PRO A 91 -1.85 35.57 -19.77
CA PRO A 91 -1.31 36.77 -19.16
C PRO A 91 0.21 36.69 -18.98
N GLY A 92 0.90 37.81 -19.22
CA GLY A 92 2.33 37.94 -18.97
C GLY A 92 3.18 36.97 -19.79
N THR A 93 3.99 36.16 -19.10
CA THR A 93 4.90 35.17 -19.69
C THR A 93 4.34 33.74 -19.69
N LEU A 94 3.07 33.56 -19.33
CA LEU A 94 2.44 32.23 -19.27
C LEU A 94 2.43 31.59 -20.66
N LYS A 95 2.85 30.33 -20.76
CA LYS A 95 2.85 29.57 -22.02
C LYS A 95 2.14 28.24 -21.81
N VAL A 96 1.27 27.88 -22.76
CA VAL A 96 0.69 26.54 -22.78
C VAL A 96 1.81 25.54 -23.08
N PRO A 97 2.01 24.49 -22.26
CA PRO A 97 3.08 23.53 -22.46
C PRO A 97 3.00 22.79 -23.80
N LEU A 98 4.15 22.27 -24.25
CA LEU A 98 4.27 21.44 -25.46
C LEU A 98 4.22 19.95 -25.17
N THR A 99 4.47 19.56 -23.92
CA THR A 99 4.51 18.17 -23.48
C THR A 99 3.11 17.57 -23.49
N ASP A 100 2.99 16.31 -23.88
CA ASP A 100 1.75 15.53 -23.76
C ASP A 100 1.17 15.62 -22.35
N ASP A 101 -0.15 15.60 -22.26
CA ASP A 101 -0.95 15.81 -21.04
C ASP A 101 -0.81 17.22 -20.41
N GLY A 102 0.16 18.03 -20.81
CA GLY A 102 0.37 19.36 -20.24
C GLY A 102 -0.79 20.32 -20.49
N TYR A 103 -0.96 21.32 -19.64
CA TYR A 103 -2.02 22.31 -19.79
C TYR A 103 -1.66 23.67 -19.18
N ALA A 104 -2.43 24.70 -19.56
CA ALA A 104 -2.45 25.98 -18.88
C ALA A 104 -3.87 26.40 -18.53
N ILE A 105 -3.99 27.10 -17.41
CA ILE A 105 -5.25 27.63 -16.88
C ILE A 105 -5.04 29.10 -16.53
N TRP A 106 -5.93 29.96 -16.99
CA TRP A 106 -5.93 31.36 -16.55
C TRP A 106 -7.33 31.96 -16.59
N VAL A 107 -7.49 33.03 -15.82
CA VAL A 107 -8.72 33.79 -15.73
C VAL A 107 -8.52 35.15 -16.39
N ASP A 108 -9.36 35.49 -17.37
CA ASP A 108 -9.49 36.84 -17.90
C ASP A 108 -10.62 37.58 -17.19
N THR A 109 -10.23 38.57 -16.40
CA THR A 109 -11.13 39.44 -15.62
C THR A 109 -11.30 40.82 -16.21
N LYS A 110 -10.96 41.06 -17.49
CA LYS A 110 -11.26 42.35 -18.16
C LYS A 110 -12.72 42.77 -18.01
N ARG A 111 -13.61 41.79 -17.83
CA ARG A 111 -15.01 41.96 -17.45
C ARG A 111 -15.32 41.16 -16.18
N LEU A 112 -15.29 41.81 -15.03
CA LEU A 112 -15.52 41.14 -13.73
C LEU A 112 -16.94 40.55 -13.60
N ASP A 113 -17.92 41.11 -14.31
CA ASP A 113 -19.30 40.63 -14.41
C ASP A 113 -19.48 39.44 -15.37
N ALA A 114 -18.49 39.19 -16.21
CA ALA A 114 -18.47 38.11 -17.21
C ALA A 114 -17.04 37.59 -17.44
N PRO A 115 -16.38 37.02 -16.40
CA PRO A 115 -15.01 36.54 -16.50
C PRO A 115 -14.94 35.32 -17.41
N THR A 116 -13.79 35.11 -18.05
CA THR A 116 -13.54 33.92 -18.87
C THR A 116 -12.42 33.09 -18.26
N ILE A 117 -12.70 31.82 -17.97
CA ILE A 117 -11.74 30.83 -17.49
C ILE A 117 -11.32 30.00 -18.69
N TYR A 118 -10.03 30.03 -18.99
CA TYR A 118 -9.44 29.25 -20.07
C TYR A 118 -8.79 27.99 -19.51
N LEU A 119 -9.15 26.84 -20.08
CA LEU A 119 -8.57 25.52 -19.82
C LEU A 119 -7.98 25.00 -21.13
N VAL A 120 -6.66 25.13 -21.31
CA VAL A 120 -6.01 24.85 -22.59
C VAL A 120 -4.97 23.75 -22.44
N GLY A 121 -5.24 22.59 -23.03
CA GLY A 121 -4.31 21.48 -23.08
C GLY A 121 -3.28 21.61 -24.22
N SER A 122 -2.12 20.98 -24.06
CA SER A 122 -1.20 20.69 -25.17
C SER A 122 -1.88 19.79 -26.20
N ASP A 123 -2.63 18.80 -25.69
CA ASP A 123 -3.50 17.87 -26.41
C ASP A 123 -4.89 17.77 -25.73
N GLY A 124 -5.75 16.89 -26.23
CA GLY A 124 -7.09 16.69 -25.67
C GLY A 124 -7.09 16.14 -24.24
N ARG A 125 -6.12 15.30 -23.88
CA ARG A 125 -6.01 14.71 -22.54
C ARG A 125 -5.46 15.73 -21.52
N GLY A 126 -4.59 16.63 -21.94
CA GLY A 126 -4.19 17.79 -21.15
C GLY A 126 -5.35 18.73 -20.86
N ALA A 127 -6.28 18.92 -21.81
CA ALA A 127 -7.50 19.67 -21.55
C ALA A 127 -8.41 18.97 -20.51
N LEU A 128 -8.48 17.64 -20.54
CA LEU A 128 -9.17 16.85 -19.50
C LEU A 128 -8.50 17.02 -18.11
N PHE A 129 -7.18 17.03 -18.03
CA PHE A 129 -6.49 17.27 -16.76
C PHE A 129 -6.62 18.71 -16.27
N ALA A 130 -6.74 19.69 -17.17
CA ALA A 130 -7.09 21.06 -16.80
C ALA A 130 -8.48 21.14 -16.15
N VAL A 131 -9.45 20.36 -16.67
CA VAL A 131 -10.77 20.17 -16.05
C VAL A 131 -10.65 19.52 -14.67
N GLY A 132 -9.83 18.48 -14.52
CA GLY A 132 -9.57 17.82 -13.24
C GLY A 132 -9.00 18.79 -12.19
N TRP A 133 -7.99 19.58 -12.58
CA TRP A 133 -7.43 20.62 -11.72
C TRP A 133 -8.49 21.65 -11.33
N LEU A 134 -9.28 22.14 -12.29
CA LEU A 134 -10.34 23.12 -12.01
C LEU A 134 -11.32 22.56 -10.96
N LEU A 135 -11.80 21.33 -11.14
CA LEU A 135 -12.72 20.68 -10.21
C LEU A 135 -12.17 20.55 -8.79
N ARG A 136 -10.86 20.32 -8.62
CA ARG A 136 -10.22 20.31 -7.29
C ARG A 136 -10.14 21.69 -6.65
N LYS A 137 -9.97 22.74 -7.46
CA LYS A 137 -9.72 24.10 -6.97
C LYS A 137 -10.98 24.98 -6.88
N LEU A 138 -12.08 24.60 -7.52
CA LEU A 138 -13.38 25.23 -7.32
C LEU A 138 -13.85 25.09 -5.87
N MET A 139 -14.37 26.17 -5.32
CA MET A 139 -15.13 26.13 -4.07
C MET A 139 -16.56 25.73 -4.40
N LEU A 140 -16.88 24.45 -4.23
CA LEU A 140 -18.18 23.86 -4.53
C LEU A 140 -18.97 23.61 -3.25
N ALA A 141 -20.14 24.23 -3.16
CA ALA A 141 -21.12 24.00 -2.09
C ALA A 141 -22.55 24.13 -2.66
N PRO A 142 -23.59 23.67 -1.94
CA PRO A 142 -24.97 23.80 -2.41
C PRO A 142 -25.30 25.25 -2.83
N GLY A 143 -25.70 25.45 -4.08
CA GLY A 143 -26.01 26.76 -4.67
C GLY A 143 -24.80 27.63 -4.97
N LYS A 144 -23.58 27.09 -4.94
CA LYS A 144 -22.33 27.87 -5.02
C LYS A 144 -21.28 27.22 -5.89
N VAL A 145 -20.77 27.97 -6.87
CA VAL A 145 -19.61 27.60 -7.71
C VAL A 145 -18.68 28.81 -7.78
N GLU A 146 -17.52 28.73 -7.14
CA GLU A 146 -16.60 29.88 -7.07
C GLU A 146 -15.14 29.51 -7.39
N LEU A 147 -14.39 30.46 -7.94
CA LEU A 147 -12.96 30.35 -8.24
C LEU A 147 -12.22 31.64 -7.86
N SER A 148 -10.94 31.56 -7.49
CA SER A 148 -10.11 32.75 -7.32
C SER A 148 -9.86 33.46 -8.64
N SER A 149 -9.98 34.79 -8.67
CA SER A 149 -9.69 35.62 -9.85
C SER A 149 -8.22 35.65 -10.26
N THR A 150 -7.30 35.20 -9.39
CA THR A 150 -5.85 35.28 -9.63
C THR A 150 -5.26 34.00 -10.23
N VAL A 151 -6.09 33.03 -10.62
CA VAL A 151 -5.60 31.78 -11.21
C VAL A 151 -4.94 32.08 -12.56
N ALA A 152 -3.65 31.79 -12.65
CA ALA A 152 -2.84 31.80 -13.86
C ALA A 152 -1.65 30.84 -13.68
N LEU A 153 -1.68 29.69 -14.34
CA LEU A 153 -0.66 28.64 -14.21
C LEU A 153 -0.54 27.80 -15.48
N ALA A 154 0.62 27.16 -15.65
CA ALA A 154 0.88 26.15 -16.64
C ALA A 154 1.58 24.98 -15.97
N ARG A 155 1.19 23.75 -16.31
CA ARG A 155 1.68 22.53 -15.67
C ARG A 155 1.88 21.43 -16.70
N SER A 156 2.93 20.64 -16.50
CA SER A 156 3.26 19.44 -17.26
C SER A 156 3.55 18.31 -16.29
N PRO A 157 3.17 17.06 -16.60
CA PRO A 157 3.56 15.96 -15.75
C PRO A 157 5.07 15.69 -15.86
N GLN A 158 5.68 15.33 -14.73
CA GLN A 158 7.06 14.88 -14.68
C GLN A 158 7.24 13.48 -15.28
N TYR A 159 6.23 12.62 -15.14
CA TYR A 159 6.28 11.23 -15.62
C TYR A 159 5.18 10.94 -16.63
N PRO A 160 5.47 10.32 -17.78
CA PRO A 160 4.48 10.02 -18.81
C PRO A 160 3.51 8.90 -18.41
N ILE A 161 3.87 8.00 -17.49
CA ILE A 161 3.00 6.89 -17.07
C ILE A 161 2.54 7.10 -15.61
N ARG A 162 1.24 7.33 -15.41
CA ARG A 162 0.65 7.61 -14.08
C ARG A 162 -0.66 6.84 -13.96
N GLY A 163 -0.58 5.58 -13.56
CA GLY A 163 -1.73 4.68 -13.56
C GLY A 163 -1.91 3.83 -12.33
N HIS A 164 -3.06 3.17 -12.29
CA HIS A 164 -3.44 2.25 -11.22
C HIS A 164 -4.14 1.02 -11.80
N GLN A 165 -3.89 -0.14 -11.19
CA GLN A 165 -4.63 -1.35 -11.50
C GLN A 165 -6.00 -1.33 -10.82
N ILE A 166 -7.05 -1.65 -11.58
CA ILE A 166 -8.45 -1.82 -11.10
C ILE A 166 -9.04 -3.13 -11.62
N GLY A 167 -8.34 -4.24 -11.37
CA GLY A 167 -8.71 -5.54 -11.92
C GLY A 167 -10.03 -6.09 -11.37
N TYR A 168 -10.94 -6.45 -12.27
CA TYR A 168 -12.20 -7.13 -11.96
C TYR A 168 -11.95 -8.62 -11.69
N ARG A 169 -11.60 -8.97 -10.44
CA ARG A 169 -11.23 -10.33 -10.01
C ARG A 169 -11.47 -10.54 -8.53
N HIS A 170 -11.60 -11.80 -8.12
CA HIS A 170 -11.98 -12.20 -6.76
C HIS A 170 -10.91 -11.93 -5.69
N THR A 171 -9.66 -11.63 -6.04
CA THR A 171 -8.71 -11.16 -5.00
C THR A 171 -8.97 -9.73 -4.57
N ALA A 172 -9.67 -8.94 -5.40
CA ALA A 172 -9.97 -7.58 -5.03
C ALA A 172 -11.05 -7.57 -3.94
N ASN A 173 -11.02 -6.59 -3.05
CA ASN A 173 -12.00 -6.49 -1.96
C ASN A 173 -13.20 -5.59 -2.29
N THR A 174 -13.27 -5.05 -3.51
CA THR A 174 -14.39 -4.22 -4.00
C THR A 174 -14.67 -4.37 -5.49
N TYR A 175 -13.63 -4.42 -6.33
CA TYR A 175 -13.73 -4.21 -7.78
C TYR A 175 -14.62 -5.21 -8.52
N ASP A 176 -14.62 -6.46 -8.09
CA ASP A 176 -15.42 -7.55 -8.62
C ASP A 176 -16.93 -7.43 -8.31
N ALA A 177 -17.30 -6.59 -7.35
CA ALA A 177 -18.70 -6.27 -7.05
C ALA A 177 -19.25 -5.07 -7.84
N TRP A 178 -18.38 -4.35 -8.58
CA TRP A 178 -18.75 -3.11 -9.26
C TRP A 178 -19.38 -3.35 -10.62
N ASP A 179 -20.32 -2.48 -10.97
CA ASP A 179 -20.85 -2.31 -12.32
C ASP A 179 -20.09 -1.22 -13.09
N VAL A 180 -20.35 -1.10 -14.40
CA VAL A 180 -19.69 -0.11 -15.27
C VAL A 180 -19.86 1.34 -14.77
N PRO A 181 -21.06 1.79 -14.33
CA PRO A 181 -21.21 3.12 -13.74
C PRO A 181 -20.33 3.37 -12.51
N THR A 182 -20.18 2.38 -11.62
CA THR A 182 -19.29 2.50 -10.45
C THR A 182 -17.83 2.63 -10.88
N TYR A 183 -17.39 1.83 -11.86
CA TYR A 183 -16.07 1.97 -12.48
C TYR A 183 -15.87 3.34 -13.13
N GLU A 184 -16.86 3.86 -13.86
CA GLU A 184 -16.77 5.18 -14.51
C GLU A 184 -16.62 6.29 -13.47
N GLN A 185 -17.40 6.26 -12.38
CA GLN A 185 -17.25 7.24 -11.31
C GLN A 185 -15.86 7.14 -10.65
N TYR A 186 -15.36 5.94 -10.39
CA TYR A 186 -14.04 5.76 -9.79
C TYR A 186 -12.91 6.20 -10.74
N LEU A 187 -13.05 5.96 -12.05
CA LEU A 187 -12.15 6.49 -13.08
C LEU A 187 -12.11 8.01 -13.05
N ARG A 188 -13.29 8.67 -13.03
CA ARG A 188 -13.38 10.14 -12.93
C ARG A 188 -12.67 10.66 -11.69
N ASP A 189 -12.89 10.02 -10.55
CA ASP A 189 -12.23 10.38 -9.29
C ASP A 189 -10.70 10.33 -9.41
N MET A 190 -10.14 9.31 -10.09
CA MET A 190 -8.70 9.21 -10.38
C MET A 190 -8.21 10.29 -11.37
N ILE A 191 -8.99 10.58 -12.41
CA ILE A 191 -8.67 11.64 -13.40
C ILE A 191 -8.53 13.01 -12.73
N LEU A 192 -9.32 13.31 -11.69
CA LEU A 192 -9.22 14.58 -10.94
C LEU A 192 -7.80 14.83 -10.38
N PHE A 193 -7.07 13.75 -10.07
CA PHE A 193 -5.72 13.75 -9.52
C PHE A 193 -4.64 13.41 -10.56
N GLY A 194 -4.98 13.43 -11.86
CA GLY A 194 -3.99 13.32 -12.94
C GLY A 194 -3.61 11.90 -13.37
N THR A 195 -4.37 10.88 -12.98
CA THR A 195 -4.22 9.51 -13.50
C THR A 195 -4.47 9.48 -15.01
N ASN A 196 -3.52 8.97 -15.79
CA ASN A 196 -3.61 8.87 -17.26
C ASN A 196 -3.63 7.44 -17.80
N SER A 197 -3.52 6.44 -16.92
CA SER A 197 -3.47 5.03 -17.28
C SER A 197 -4.28 4.19 -16.30
N VAL A 198 -4.94 3.16 -16.82
CA VAL A 198 -5.66 2.17 -16.02
C VAL A 198 -5.27 0.77 -16.47
N GLU A 199 -4.96 -0.11 -15.52
CA GLU A 199 -4.63 -1.50 -15.81
C GLU A 199 -5.77 -2.44 -15.41
N LEU A 200 -6.31 -3.12 -16.41
CA LEU A 200 -7.29 -4.19 -16.27
C LEU A 200 -6.57 -5.54 -16.18
N ILE A 201 -7.28 -6.56 -15.71
CA ILE A 201 -6.73 -7.91 -15.55
C ILE A 201 -7.57 -8.88 -16.35
N LEU A 202 -6.92 -9.72 -17.15
CA LEU A 202 -7.56 -10.86 -17.81
C LEU A 202 -6.86 -12.17 -17.43
N GLU A 203 -7.54 -13.00 -16.64
CA GLU A 203 -6.97 -14.30 -16.23
C GLU A 203 -7.55 -15.49 -17.01
N GLY A 204 -8.81 -15.40 -17.41
CA GLY A 204 -9.56 -16.48 -18.06
C GLY A 204 -10.16 -16.10 -19.42
N GLY A 205 -10.85 -17.06 -20.04
CA GLY A 205 -11.62 -16.83 -21.27
C GLY A 205 -13.07 -16.45 -20.96
N ARG A 206 -13.91 -16.44 -22.00
CA ARG A 206 -15.37 -16.22 -21.88
C ARG A 206 -16.01 -17.16 -20.86
N GLY A 207 -16.95 -16.64 -20.07
CA GLY A 207 -17.61 -17.37 -18.99
C GLY A 207 -16.77 -17.60 -17.74
N TYR A 208 -15.50 -17.16 -17.71
CA TYR A 208 -14.65 -17.30 -16.52
C TYR A 208 -15.09 -16.35 -15.40
N ARG A 209 -15.53 -16.95 -14.29
CA ARG A 209 -15.83 -16.29 -13.01
C ARG A 209 -14.94 -16.91 -11.94
N ASP A 210 -14.10 -16.10 -11.30
CA ASP A 210 -13.18 -16.56 -10.28
C ASP A 210 -13.68 -16.33 -8.84
N GLY A 211 -14.86 -15.70 -8.68
CA GLY A 211 -15.47 -15.38 -7.39
C GLY A 211 -17.00 -15.32 -7.41
N PRO A 212 -17.63 -15.32 -6.22
CA PRO A 212 -19.09 -15.43 -6.07
C PRO A 212 -19.84 -14.11 -6.25
N VAL A 213 -19.19 -12.96 -6.09
CA VAL A 213 -19.84 -11.64 -6.16
C VAL A 213 -19.84 -11.02 -7.56
N LEU A 214 -19.10 -11.63 -8.50
CA LEU A 214 -18.99 -11.14 -9.87
C LEU A 214 -20.37 -11.13 -10.54
N GLN A 215 -20.82 -9.94 -10.94
CA GLN A 215 -22.08 -9.75 -11.66
C GLN A 215 -22.00 -10.37 -13.07
N GLU A 216 -20.87 -10.17 -13.74
CA GLU A 216 -20.56 -10.66 -15.09
C GLU A 216 -19.22 -11.41 -15.11
N ASP A 217 -18.91 -12.11 -16.21
CA ASP A 217 -17.58 -12.72 -16.37
C ASP A 217 -16.50 -11.68 -16.69
N GLN A 218 -15.23 -12.01 -16.43
CA GLN A 218 -14.11 -11.07 -16.59
C GLN A 218 -13.95 -10.57 -18.03
N TRP A 219 -14.28 -11.40 -19.02
CA TRP A 219 -14.13 -11.06 -20.43
C TRP A 219 -15.10 -9.95 -20.82
N GLU A 220 -16.38 -10.16 -20.55
CA GLU A 220 -17.45 -9.20 -20.87
C GLU A 220 -17.25 -7.87 -20.14
N MET A 221 -16.89 -7.92 -18.85
CA MET A 221 -16.62 -6.70 -18.09
C MET A 221 -15.45 -5.93 -18.68
N ASN A 222 -14.31 -6.58 -18.96
CA ASN A 222 -13.15 -5.88 -19.52
C ASN A 222 -13.44 -5.27 -20.91
N VAL A 223 -14.20 -5.96 -21.77
CA VAL A 223 -14.62 -5.40 -23.07
C VAL A 223 -15.45 -4.12 -22.86
N LYS A 224 -16.39 -4.10 -21.91
CA LYS A 224 -17.17 -2.89 -21.56
C LYS A 224 -16.28 -1.78 -20.99
N LEU A 225 -15.35 -2.12 -20.11
CA LEU A 225 -14.41 -1.16 -19.53
C LEU A 225 -13.52 -0.54 -20.60
N THR A 226 -13.04 -1.30 -21.59
CA THR A 226 -12.21 -0.73 -22.68
C THR A 226 -12.97 0.33 -23.49
N ARG A 227 -14.28 0.17 -23.68
CA ARG A 227 -15.14 1.17 -24.35
C ARG A 227 -15.30 2.41 -23.47
N MET A 228 -15.63 2.21 -22.20
CA MET A 228 -15.85 3.32 -21.25
C MET A 228 -14.58 4.16 -21.05
N ILE A 229 -13.42 3.52 -20.83
CA ILE A 229 -12.15 4.21 -20.56
C ILE A 229 -11.67 5.00 -21.79
N LYS A 230 -11.87 4.44 -22.99
CA LYS A 230 -11.50 5.10 -24.26
C LYS A 230 -12.14 6.49 -24.41
N ASP A 231 -13.38 6.68 -23.95
CA ASP A 231 -14.11 7.96 -24.08
C ASP A 231 -13.48 9.11 -23.25
N TYR A 232 -12.59 8.78 -22.31
CA TYR A 232 -11.80 9.73 -21.52
C TYR A 232 -10.39 9.95 -22.10
N GLY A 233 -9.99 9.21 -23.14
CA GLY A 233 -8.62 9.27 -23.67
C GLY A 233 -7.54 8.69 -22.76
N ILE A 234 -7.95 8.01 -21.67
CA ILE A 234 -7.05 7.36 -20.71
C ILE A 234 -6.50 6.07 -21.30
N ASP A 235 -5.21 5.80 -21.06
CA ASP A 235 -4.53 4.65 -21.64
C ASP A 235 -4.95 3.35 -20.94
N ILE A 236 -5.24 2.33 -21.73
CA ILE A 236 -5.70 1.03 -21.27
C ILE A 236 -4.53 0.06 -21.29
N TRP A 237 -4.13 -0.35 -20.10
CA TRP A 237 -3.17 -1.42 -19.86
C TRP A 237 -3.91 -2.72 -19.57
N LEU A 238 -3.34 -3.83 -20.03
CA LEU A 238 -3.77 -5.17 -19.66
C LEU A 238 -2.64 -5.89 -18.94
N TRP A 239 -2.87 -6.28 -17.69
CA TRP A 239 -2.06 -7.27 -17.01
C TRP A 239 -2.54 -8.66 -17.41
N GLU A 240 -1.71 -9.38 -18.17
CA GLU A 240 -2.10 -10.66 -18.77
C GLU A 240 -1.08 -11.76 -18.45
N PRO A 241 -1.29 -12.51 -17.35
CA PRO A 241 -0.33 -13.48 -16.87
C PRO A 241 -0.30 -14.75 -17.72
N LEU A 242 0.86 -15.40 -17.74
CA LEU A 242 1.03 -16.71 -18.33
C LEU A 242 0.81 -17.81 -17.28
N LYS A 243 -0.44 -18.28 -17.14
CA LYS A 243 -0.84 -19.33 -16.18
C LYS A 243 -0.79 -20.75 -16.76
N VAL A 244 -0.13 -20.95 -17.89
CA VAL A 244 -0.09 -22.22 -18.62
C VAL A 244 1.33 -22.58 -19.01
N ASP A 245 1.61 -23.87 -19.17
CA ASP A 245 2.89 -24.34 -19.68
C ASP A 245 2.94 -24.16 -21.21
N ILE A 246 3.71 -23.18 -21.67
CA ILE A 246 3.89 -22.89 -23.10
C ILE A 246 4.96 -23.76 -23.76
N ALA A 247 5.63 -24.65 -23.02
CA ALA A 247 6.48 -25.67 -23.64
C ALA A 247 5.64 -26.69 -24.43
N ASP A 248 4.36 -26.88 -24.05
CA ASP A 248 3.39 -27.61 -24.87
C ASP A 248 2.86 -26.70 -25.99
N HIS A 249 3.15 -27.09 -27.23
CA HIS A 249 2.75 -26.35 -28.42
C HIS A 249 1.23 -26.17 -28.54
N ALA A 250 0.42 -27.20 -28.25
CA ALA A 250 -1.03 -27.10 -28.36
C ALA A 250 -1.60 -26.12 -27.31
N VAL A 251 -1.04 -26.14 -26.10
CA VAL A 251 -1.38 -25.20 -25.04
C VAL A 251 -0.98 -23.77 -25.41
N ALA A 252 0.23 -23.57 -25.93
CA ALA A 252 0.73 -22.29 -26.40
C ALA A 252 -0.15 -21.69 -27.52
N GLU A 253 -0.52 -22.48 -28.53
CA GLU A 253 -1.40 -22.04 -29.61
C GLU A 253 -2.80 -21.68 -29.13
N LYS A 254 -3.38 -22.47 -28.22
CA LYS A 254 -4.68 -22.17 -27.62
C LYS A 254 -4.63 -20.86 -26.83
N ALA A 255 -3.57 -20.67 -26.05
CA ALA A 255 -3.36 -19.45 -25.26
C ALA A 255 -3.16 -18.21 -26.14
N MET A 256 -2.51 -18.35 -27.31
CA MET A 256 -2.32 -17.27 -28.28
C MET A 256 -3.63 -16.92 -29.01
N ARG A 257 -4.39 -17.93 -29.43
CA ARG A 257 -5.69 -17.74 -30.09
C ARG A 257 -6.68 -16.98 -29.20
N ARG A 258 -6.78 -17.39 -27.94
CA ARG A 258 -7.64 -16.71 -26.94
C ARG A 258 -7.30 -15.23 -26.81
N ARG A 259 -6.00 -14.89 -26.83
CA ARG A 259 -5.54 -13.49 -26.79
C ARG A 259 -5.98 -12.71 -28.02
N ALA A 260 -5.77 -13.29 -29.20
CA ALA A 260 -6.22 -12.68 -30.46
C ALA A 260 -7.74 -12.43 -30.46
N GLU A 261 -8.53 -13.39 -29.99
CA GLU A 261 -9.98 -13.27 -29.85
C GLU A 261 -10.36 -12.13 -28.90
N PHE A 262 -9.70 -12.02 -27.74
CA PHE A 262 -9.97 -10.95 -26.78
C PHE A 262 -9.62 -9.57 -27.34
N TYR A 263 -8.43 -9.43 -27.91
CA TYR A 263 -7.96 -8.17 -28.48
C TYR A 263 -8.91 -7.67 -29.57
N ALA A 264 -9.46 -8.57 -30.39
CA ALA A 264 -10.36 -8.21 -31.49
C ALA A 264 -11.71 -7.61 -31.03
N GLU A 265 -12.10 -7.84 -29.77
CA GLU A 265 -13.35 -7.33 -29.21
C GLU A 265 -13.18 -6.06 -28.37
N CYS A 266 -11.95 -5.78 -27.93
CA CYS A 266 -11.62 -4.60 -27.15
C CYS A 266 -11.72 -3.34 -28.02
N ALA A 267 -12.21 -2.24 -27.44
CA ALA A 267 -12.35 -0.99 -28.19
C ALA A 267 -11.03 -0.22 -28.35
N ARG A 268 -10.07 -0.49 -27.45
CA ARG A 268 -8.71 0.06 -27.41
C ARG A 268 -7.89 -0.75 -26.40
N ILE A 269 -6.64 -1.01 -26.74
CA ILE A 269 -5.59 -1.48 -25.83
C ILE A 269 -4.34 -0.68 -26.19
N ASP A 270 -3.77 0.04 -25.23
CA ASP A 270 -2.56 0.82 -25.43
C ASP A 270 -1.32 0.02 -25.02
N HIS A 271 -1.46 -0.82 -23.99
CA HIS A 271 -0.35 -1.61 -23.52
C HIS A 271 -0.79 -2.97 -22.96
N VAL A 272 0.08 -3.97 -23.12
CA VAL A 272 -0.03 -5.28 -22.47
C VAL A 272 1.22 -5.50 -21.63
N MET A 273 1.04 -5.84 -20.36
CA MET A 273 2.11 -6.23 -19.44
C MET A 273 1.99 -7.71 -19.11
N VAL A 274 3.09 -8.43 -19.30
CA VAL A 274 3.19 -9.85 -18.94
C VAL A 274 4.13 -10.00 -17.73
N PRO A 275 3.64 -10.50 -16.59
CA PRO A 275 4.49 -10.79 -15.45
C PRO A 275 5.42 -11.98 -15.73
N GLY A 276 6.68 -11.89 -15.29
CA GLY A 276 7.63 -13.01 -15.32
C GLY A 276 7.28 -14.13 -14.33
N GLY A 277 6.55 -13.81 -13.24
CA GLY A 277 6.12 -14.76 -12.22
C GLY A 277 5.03 -14.20 -11.31
N ASP A 278 4.38 -15.09 -10.53
CA ASP A 278 3.23 -14.77 -9.65
C ASP A 278 1.95 -14.20 -10.32
N PRO A 279 1.42 -14.80 -11.40
CA PRO A 279 1.81 -16.04 -12.08
C PRO A 279 2.70 -15.80 -13.30
N GLY A 280 3.24 -16.87 -13.90
CA GLY A 280 4.19 -16.79 -15.02
C GLY A 280 5.17 -17.96 -14.94
N HIS A 281 6.15 -17.84 -14.04
CA HIS A 281 7.17 -18.86 -13.70
C HIS A 281 7.78 -19.55 -14.93
N THR A 282 7.83 -18.82 -16.05
CA THR A 282 8.31 -19.32 -17.35
C THR A 282 9.74 -18.84 -17.52
N ASP A 283 10.65 -19.75 -17.87
CA ASP A 283 12.04 -19.41 -18.10
C ASP A 283 12.14 -18.35 -19.22
N PRO A 284 12.93 -17.27 -19.05
CA PRO A 284 13.03 -16.20 -20.04
C PRO A 284 13.49 -16.70 -21.43
N LYS A 285 14.19 -17.84 -21.52
CA LYS A 285 14.54 -18.48 -22.81
C LYS A 285 13.32 -18.89 -23.63
N LEU A 286 12.24 -19.30 -22.97
CA LEU A 286 10.96 -19.67 -23.59
C LEU A 286 10.02 -18.46 -23.67
N LEU A 287 10.04 -17.60 -22.65
CA LEU A 287 9.15 -16.45 -22.54
C LEU A 287 9.40 -15.43 -23.66
N MET A 288 10.66 -15.03 -23.92
CA MET A 288 10.94 -13.94 -24.87
C MET A 288 10.49 -14.26 -26.31
N PRO A 289 10.75 -15.47 -26.86
CA PRO A 289 10.19 -15.85 -28.17
C PRO A 289 8.67 -15.88 -28.20
N TRP A 290 8.01 -16.30 -27.11
CA TRP A 290 6.57 -16.33 -27.02
C TRP A 290 5.97 -14.90 -26.98
N LEU A 291 6.60 -13.99 -26.24
CA LEU A 291 6.22 -12.57 -26.19
C LEU A 291 6.33 -11.89 -27.55
N ARG A 292 7.37 -12.19 -28.35
CA ARG A 292 7.45 -11.70 -29.74
C ARG A 292 6.20 -12.06 -30.55
N ARG A 293 5.76 -13.33 -30.45
CA ARG A 293 4.54 -13.78 -31.15
C ARG A 293 3.28 -13.07 -30.63
N GLN A 294 3.23 -12.80 -29.32
CA GLN A 294 2.13 -12.05 -28.73
C GLN A 294 2.11 -10.60 -29.23
N ALA A 295 3.27 -9.95 -29.35
CA ALA A 295 3.40 -8.61 -29.94
C ALA A 295 2.86 -8.61 -31.38
N ASP A 296 3.25 -9.57 -32.22
CA ASP A 296 2.73 -9.69 -33.58
C ASP A 296 1.20 -9.83 -33.63
N VAL A 297 0.59 -10.52 -32.67
CA VAL A 297 -0.87 -10.66 -32.56
C VAL A 297 -1.52 -9.36 -32.08
N LEU A 298 -0.92 -8.70 -31.10
CA LEU A 298 -1.39 -7.42 -30.57
C LEU A 298 -1.34 -6.34 -31.65
N HIS A 299 -0.21 -6.19 -32.34
CA HIS A 299 0.03 -5.17 -33.36
C HIS A 299 -0.82 -5.32 -34.62
N LYS A 300 -1.34 -6.53 -34.91
CA LYS A 300 -2.33 -6.71 -35.99
C LYS A 300 -3.63 -5.96 -35.74
N ILE A 301 -3.98 -5.74 -34.47
CA ILE A 301 -5.24 -5.11 -34.07
C ILE A 301 -4.97 -3.69 -33.57
N PHE A 302 -3.91 -3.50 -32.79
CA PHE A 302 -3.47 -2.23 -32.22
C PHE A 302 -1.99 -1.97 -32.56
N PRO A 303 -1.69 -1.40 -33.75
CA PRO A 303 -0.32 -1.25 -34.24
C PRO A 303 0.64 -0.49 -33.31
N GLU A 304 0.11 0.49 -32.56
CA GLU A 304 0.89 1.34 -31.64
C GLU A 304 0.96 0.78 -30.22
N ALA A 305 0.34 -0.37 -29.94
CA ALA A 305 0.26 -0.88 -28.58
C ALA A 305 1.61 -1.41 -28.09
N GLY A 306 2.00 -1.07 -26.85
CA GLY A 306 3.26 -1.53 -26.27
C GLY A 306 3.15 -2.88 -25.57
N LEU A 307 4.05 -3.82 -25.86
CA LEU A 307 4.20 -5.05 -25.06
C LEU A 307 5.32 -4.87 -24.03
N TRP A 308 5.02 -5.16 -22.76
CA TRP A 308 5.90 -4.98 -21.61
C TRP A 308 6.09 -6.29 -20.85
N VAL A 309 7.25 -6.48 -20.23
CA VAL A 309 7.55 -7.68 -19.44
C VAL A 309 8.16 -7.33 -18.09
N SER A 310 7.75 -8.03 -17.03
CA SER A 310 8.42 -7.95 -15.73
C SER A 310 9.41 -9.09 -15.55
N HIS A 311 10.50 -8.84 -14.83
CA HIS A 311 11.43 -9.88 -14.36
C HIS A 311 11.05 -10.37 -12.94
N GLN A 312 9.77 -10.32 -12.61
CA GLN A 312 9.25 -10.74 -11.30
C GLN A 312 9.56 -12.22 -11.03
N LYS A 313 10.11 -12.52 -9.85
CA LYS A 313 10.52 -13.88 -9.41
C LYS A 313 11.59 -14.58 -10.26
N PHE A 314 12.26 -13.91 -11.20
CA PHE A 314 13.42 -14.50 -11.86
C PHE A 314 14.55 -14.72 -10.86
N ASN A 315 15.16 -15.92 -10.91
CA ASN A 315 16.36 -16.22 -10.16
C ASN A 315 17.59 -15.51 -10.78
N PRO A 316 18.77 -15.52 -10.12
CA PRO A 316 19.96 -14.84 -10.65
C PRO A 316 20.32 -15.23 -12.09
N GLN A 317 20.29 -16.51 -12.44
CA GLN A 317 20.64 -16.98 -13.78
C GLN A 317 19.63 -16.52 -14.85
N GLN A 318 18.34 -16.47 -14.49
CA GLN A 318 17.28 -15.99 -15.36
C GLN A 318 17.34 -14.47 -15.55
N LEU A 319 17.67 -13.72 -14.49
CA LEU A 319 17.93 -12.28 -14.57
C LEU A 319 19.10 -12.00 -15.50
N ASP A 320 20.19 -12.75 -15.36
CA ASP A 320 21.36 -12.61 -16.22
C ASP A 320 21.04 -12.85 -17.68
N TYR A 321 20.35 -13.96 -17.99
CA TYR A 321 19.89 -14.21 -19.35
C TYR A 321 18.96 -13.11 -19.87
N PHE A 322 18.01 -12.63 -19.06
CA PHE A 322 17.04 -11.62 -19.46
C PHE A 322 17.71 -10.30 -19.86
N PHE A 323 18.60 -9.77 -19.01
CA PHE A 323 19.29 -8.51 -19.32
C PHE A 323 20.31 -8.67 -20.45
N ASP A 324 21.02 -9.80 -20.52
CA ASP A 324 21.89 -10.12 -21.67
C ASP A 324 21.10 -10.19 -22.99
N TYR A 325 19.89 -10.74 -22.96
CA TYR A 325 19.03 -10.81 -24.13
C TYR A 325 18.65 -9.41 -24.61
N LEU A 326 18.25 -8.52 -23.69
CA LEU A 326 17.90 -7.13 -24.03
C LEU A 326 19.08 -6.36 -24.62
N ASP A 327 20.27 -6.51 -24.03
CA ASP A 327 21.50 -5.85 -24.48
C ASP A 327 21.96 -6.34 -25.86
N LYS A 328 21.93 -7.66 -26.10
CA LYS A 328 22.45 -8.26 -27.35
C LYS A 328 21.48 -8.19 -28.52
N ASN A 329 20.19 -8.29 -28.27
CA ASN A 329 19.18 -8.43 -29.34
C ASN A 329 18.39 -7.14 -29.59
N GLU A 330 18.34 -6.24 -28.62
CA GLU A 330 17.56 -5.01 -28.65
C GLU A 330 16.21 -5.11 -29.39
N PRO A 331 15.32 -6.05 -28.98
CA PRO A 331 14.05 -6.28 -29.66
C PRO A 331 13.21 -4.99 -29.82
N GLU A 332 12.84 -4.67 -31.06
CA GLU A 332 11.97 -3.53 -31.38
C GLU A 332 10.51 -3.74 -30.98
N TRP A 333 10.06 -5.01 -30.93
CA TRP A 333 8.70 -5.36 -30.54
C TRP A 333 8.41 -5.15 -29.04
N LEU A 334 9.44 -4.97 -28.21
CA LEU A 334 9.31 -4.78 -26.78
C LEU A 334 9.27 -3.29 -26.45
N ALA A 335 8.22 -2.84 -25.77
CA ALA A 335 8.05 -1.45 -25.38
C ALA A 335 8.86 -1.07 -24.13
N GLY A 336 9.02 -2.00 -23.17
CA GLY A 336 9.83 -1.73 -21.99
C GLY A 336 9.77 -2.81 -20.91
N VAL A 337 10.37 -2.50 -19.75
CA VAL A 337 10.53 -3.41 -18.61
C VAL A 337 9.70 -2.94 -17.42
N VAL A 338 9.16 -3.88 -16.65
CA VAL A 338 8.38 -3.59 -15.45
C VAL A 338 9.09 -4.05 -14.19
N PHE A 339 9.26 -3.14 -13.23
CA PHE A 339 9.80 -3.42 -11.90
C PHE A 339 8.68 -3.49 -10.86
N GLY A 340 8.54 -4.61 -10.16
CA GLY A 340 7.46 -4.83 -9.20
C GLY A 340 7.81 -5.78 -8.05
N PRO A 341 6.80 -6.18 -7.23
CA PRO A 341 6.99 -6.98 -6.03
C PRO A 341 7.64 -8.33 -6.36
N GLY A 342 8.49 -8.84 -5.47
CA GLY A 342 9.14 -10.13 -5.68
C GLY A 342 10.29 -10.12 -6.70
N THR A 343 10.77 -8.94 -7.10
CA THR A 343 12.08 -8.77 -7.74
C THR A 343 13.20 -8.95 -6.72
N GLY A 344 14.29 -9.65 -7.08
CA GLY A 344 15.43 -9.93 -6.20
C GLY A 344 16.57 -8.90 -6.21
N ILE A 345 16.44 -7.83 -7.00
CA ILE A 345 17.41 -6.73 -7.15
C ILE A 345 16.72 -5.38 -6.92
N SER A 346 17.49 -4.32 -6.66
CA SER A 346 16.95 -2.97 -6.47
C SER A 346 16.51 -2.35 -7.81
N LEU A 347 15.63 -1.36 -7.77
CA LEU A 347 15.22 -0.61 -8.97
C LEU A 347 16.41 0.13 -9.61
N GLU A 348 17.34 0.63 -8.81
CA GLU A 348 18.59 1.22 -9.28
C GLU A 348 19.40 0.24 -10.12
N GLU A 349 19.54 -1.00 -9.63
CA GLU A 349 20.21 -2.08 -10.36
C GLU A 349 19.44 -2.47 -11.63
N THR A 350 18.11 -2.57 -11.57
CA THR A 350 17.27 -2.80 -12.77
C THR A 350 17.50 -1.70 -13.81
N ARG A 351 17.53 -0.42 -13.42
CA ARG A 351 17.80 0.70 -14.35
C ARG A 351 19.20 0.63 -14.95
N ARG A 352 20.21 0.28 -14.16
CA ARG A 352 21.60 0.09 -14.63
C ARG A 352 21.73 -1.05 -15.64
N ARG A 353 20.99 -2.14 -15.45
CA ARG A 353 21.05 -3.34 -16.32
C ARG A 353 20.12 -3.27 -17.53
N THR A 354 19.12 -2.39 -17.53
CA THR A 354 18.17 -2.25 -18.63
C THR A 354 18.71 -1.23 -19.64
N PRO A 355 18.90 -1.59 -20.93
CA PRO A 355 19.33 -0.66 -21.97
C PRO A 355 18.47 0.61 -22.01
N ALA A 356 19.08 1.77 -22.26
CA ALA A 356 18.43 3.08 -22.15
C ALA A 356 17.21 3.25 -23.08
N ARG A 357 17.17 2.52 -24.20
CA ARG A 357 16.01 2.51 -25.12
C ARG A 357 14.73 1.96 -24.49
N TYR A 358 14.85 1.14 -23.44
CA TYR A 358 13.69 0.56 -22.76
C TYR A 358 13.33 1.39 -21.55
N PRO A 359 12.16 2.07 -21.56
CA PRO A 359 11.61 2.66 -20.37
C PRO A 359 11.35 1.59 -19.29
N ILE A 360 11.41 2.02 -18.03
CA ILE A 360 11.04 1.20 -16.87
C ILE A 360 9.76 1.75 -16.27
N ARG A 361 8.71 0.92 -16.28
CA ARG A 361 7.47 1.17 -15.56
C ARG A 361 7.57 0.55 -14.17
N ARG A 362 7.29 1.30 -13.11
CA ARG A 362 7.11 0.71 -11.78
C ARG A 362 5.73 0.07 -11.66
N TYR A 363 5.66 -1.07 -10.98
CA TYR A 363 4.44 -1.73 -10.52
C TYR A 363 4.42 -1.76 -8.99
N PRO A 364 4.35 -0.61 -8.31
CA PRO A 364 4.52 -0.52 -6.85
C PRO A 364 3.33 -1.13 -6.10
N ASP A 365 3.60 -1.92 -5.06
CA ASP A 365 2.59 -2.41 -4.11
C ASP A 365 2.13 -1.29 -3.17
N ILE A 366 0.93 -0.76 -3.39
CA ILE A 366 0.33 0.28 -2.54
C ILE A 366 -0.83 -0.25 -1.67
N THR A 367 -1.18 -1.53 -1.86
CA THR A 367 -2.36 -2.18 -1.28
C THR A 367 -2.03 -2.90 0.03
N HIS A 368 -0.84 -3.48 0.15
CA HIS A 368 -0.54 -4.37 1.26
C HIS A 368 0.22 -3.72 2.43
N ASN A 369 -0.08 -4.17 3.65
CA ASN A 369 0.56 -3.72 4.89
C ASN A 369 1.77 -4.56 5.29
N ILE A 370 1.67 -5.88 5.06
CA ILE A 370 2.66 -6.89 5.46
C ILE A 370 2.81 -7.92 4.35
N ARG A 371 3.93 -8.65 4.34
CA ARG A 371 4.23 -9.68 3.32
C ARG A 371 4.14 -9.14 1.89
N CYS A 372 4.66 -7.93 1.70
CA CYS A 372 4.52 -7.10 0.51
C CYS A 372 5.86 -6.49 0.07
N GLN A 373 5.84 -5.66 -0.99
CA GLN A 373 7.04 -4.97 -1.47
C GLN A 373 7.52 -3.88 -0.51
N TYR A 374 6.59 -3.16 0.13
CA TYR A 374 6.87 -2.04 1.02
C TYR A 374 6.15 -2.24 2.37
N PRO A 375 6.66 -3.12 3.24
CA PRO A 375 6.06 -3.34 4.55
C PRO A 375 6.02 -2.04 5.36
N ILE A 376 5.05 -1.94 6.26
CA ILE A 376 4.99 -0.81 7.19
C ILE A 376 6.15 -0.97 8.21
N PRO A 377 7.02 0.03 8.36
CA PRO A 377 8.11 -0.04 9.33
C PRO A 377 7.56 0.05 10.76
N GLU A 378 8.17 -0.69 11.70
CA GLU A 378 7.84 -0.64 13.13
C GLU A 378 6.35 -0.93 13.41
N LEU A 379 5.74 -1.79 12.58
CA LEU A 379 4.34 -2.20 12.75
C LEU A 379 4.24 -3.19 13.91
N ASP A 380 3.52 -2.79 14.96
CA ASP A 380 3.23 -3.66 16.09
C ASP A 380 2.47 -4.93 15.65
N GLY A 381 2.89 -6.08 16.20
CA GLY A 381 2.34 -7.40 15.90
C GLY A 381 0.82 -7.48 16.05
N ILE A 382 0.23 -6.78 17.02
CA ILE A 382 -1.23 -6.74 17.24
C ILE A 382 -1.94 -6.18 15.99
N LEU A 383 -1.48 -5.05 15.45
CA LEU A 383 -2.04 -4.49 14.20
C LEU A 383 -1.66 -5.34 12.99
N ALA A 384 -0.44 -5.89 12.93
CA ALA A 384 -0.05 -6.79 11.84
C ALA A 384 -0.98 -8.01 11.72
N GLN A 385 -1.38 -8.60 12.84
CA GLN A 385 -2.26 -9.78 12.85
C GLN A 385 -3.75 -9.43 12.69
N THR A 386 -4.18 -8.23 13.06
CA THR A 386 -5.61 -7.82 13.00
C THR A 386 -5.97 -7.02 11.75
N LEU A 387 -5.14 -6.07 11.30
CA LEU A 387 -5.30 -5.45 9.98
C LEU A 387 -4.97 -6.46 8.88
N GLY A 388 -3.92 -7.25 9.10
CA GLY A 388 -3.46 -8.25 8.15
C GLY A 388 -2.94 -7.62 6.86
N ARG A 389 -3.04 -8.39 5.77
CA ARG A 389 -2.41 -8.05 4.50
C ARG A 389 -3.06 -6.84 3.81
N GLU A 390 -4.39 -6.81 3.72
CA GLU A 390 -5.18 -5.81 2.97
C GLU A 390 -6.14 -5.03 3.88
N GLY A 391 -5.64 -4.52 5.01
CA GLY A 391 -6.41 -3.57 5.83
C GLY A 391 -6.45 -2.18 5.18
N ILE A 392 -7.51 -1.41 5.44
CA ILE A 392 -7.65 0.01 5.00
C ILE A 392 -6.40 0.80 5.42
N ASN A 393 -5.60 1.29 4.47
CA ASN A 393 -4.23 1.75 4.76
C ASN A 393 -3.88 3.08 4.07
N PRO A 394 -4.52 4.20 4.47
CA PRO A 394 -4.04 5.52 4.06
C PRO A 394 -2.62 5.73 4.60
N ARG A 395 -1.64 5.81 3.70
CA ARG A 395 -0.20 5.96 4.02
C ARG A 395 0.43 7.15 3.29
N PRO A 396 -0.15 8.36 3.36
CA PRO A 396 0.26 9.49 2.53
C PRO A 396 1.74 9.87 2.70
N VAL A 397 2.30 9.83 3.91
CA VAL A 397 3.70 10.18 4.18
C VAL A 397 4.64 9.10 3.63
N ALA A 398 4.38 7.82 3.94
CA ALA A 398 5.19 6.71 3.45
C ALA A 398 5.14 6.59 1.93
N MET A 399 3.95 6.71 1.32
CA MET A 399 3.80 6.62 -0.14
C MET A 399 4.51 7.77 -0.86
N SER A 400 4.49 8.98 -0.30
CA SER A 400 5.25 10.11 -0.85
C SER A 400 6.74 9.88 -0.82
N HIS A 401 7.25 9.41 0.33
CA HIS A 401 8.66 9.05 0.49
C HIS A 401 9.11 7.96 -0.48
N ILE A 402 8.35 6.86 -0.55
CA ILE A 402 8.64 5.72 -1.44
C ILE A 402 8.63 6.15 -2.90
N HIS A 403 7.62 6.93 -3.32
CA HIS A 403 7.53 7.45 -4.68
C HIS A 403 8.80 8.22 -5.02
N ASN A 404 9.11 9.28 -4.26
CA ASN A 404 10.17 10.23 -4.58
C ASN A 404 11.57 9.62 -4.53
N LEU A 405 11.83 8.73 -3.57
CA LEU A 405 13.11 8.03 -3.46
C LEU A 405 13.46 7.25 -4.74
N GLN A 406 12.45 6.64 -5.36
CA GLN A 406 12.62 5.71 -6.46
C GLN A 406 12.33 6.32 -7.84
N ALA A 407 11.62 7.45 -7.91
CA ALA A 407 11.05 7.96 -9.15
C ALA A 407 12.10 8.24 -10.24
N LYS A 408 13.30 8.70 -9.84
CA LYS A 408 14.42 8.98 -10.75
C LYS A 408 14.96 7.78 -11.56
N TYR A 409 14.58 6.55 -11.19
CA TYR A 409 15.04 5.33 -11.86
C TYR A 409 14.00 4.75 -12.84
N SER A 410 12.89 5.46 -13.07
CA SER A 410 11.75 4.96 -13.85
C SER A 410 11.06 6.06 -14.66
N ASP A 411 10.24 5.65 -15.61
CA ASP A 411 9.48 6.52 -16.51
C ASP A 411 8.01 6.68 -16.06
N GLY A 412 7.73 6.31 -14.82
CA GLY A 412 6.41 6.38 -14.22
C GLY A 412 6.00 5.07 -13.56
N PHE A 413 4.70 4.90 -13.36
CA PHE A 413 4.14 3.77 -12.63
C PHE A 413 2.74 3.40 -13.09
N VAL A 414 2.41 2.12 -12.90
CA VAL A 414 1.04 1.63 -12.79
C VAL A 414 0.98 0.86 -11.47
N SER A 415 0.33 1.38 -10.43
CA SER A 415 0.42 0.76 -9.10
C SER A 415 -0.39 -0.54 -9.00
N TYR A 416 0.15 -1.53 -8.29
CA TYR A 416 -0.59 -2.70 -7.88
C TYR A 416 -1.58 -2.32 -6.76
N SER A 417 -2.87 -2.54 -7.03
CA SER A 417 -3.99 -2.26 -6.14
C SER A 417 -5.03 -3.38 -6.21
N ASP A 418 -5.57 -3.76 -5.04
CA ASP A 418 -6.60 -4.80 -4.90
C ASP A 418 -7.94 -4.25 -4.35
N GLY A 419 -8.20 -2.95 -4.42
CA GLY A 419 -9.54 -2.43 -4.13
C GLY A 419 -9.60 -0.98 -3.69
N ALA A 420 -10.63 -0.64 -2.91
CA ALA A 420 -10.85 0.73 -2.43
C ALA A 420 -10.07 1.07 -1.15
N HIS A 421 -9.54 0.07 -0.45
CA HIS A 421 -8.87 0.21 0.84
C HIS A 421 -7.56 1.04 0.80
N ASP A 422 -6.95 1.16 -0.39
CA ASP A 422 -5.75 1.95 -0.69
C ASP A 422 -6.07 3.21 -1.55
N ASP A 423 -7.34 3.63 -1.63
CA ASP A 423 -7.83 4.72 -2.48
C ASP A 423 -7.00 6.02 -2.38
N LEU A 424 -6.69 6.47 -1.16
CA LEU A 424 -5.85 7.67 -0.95
C LEU A 424 -4.46 7.50 -1.58
N ASN A 425 -3.86 6.31 -1.47
CA ASN A 425 -2.52 6.07 -1.95
C ASN A 425 -2.48 6.27 -3.48
N LYS A 426 -3.53 5.90 -4.20
CA LYS A 426 -3.63 6.16 -5.64
C LYS A 426 -3.55 7.65 -5.97
N MET A 427 -4.31 8.48 -5.25
CA MET A 427 -4.36 9.92 -5.51
C MET A 427 -3.03 10.61 -5.17
N VAL A 428 -2.39 10.19 -4.07
CA VAL A 428 -1.04 10.66 -3.70
C VAL A 428 -0.03 10.30 -4.78
N TRP A 429 -0.02 9.05 -5.25
CA TRP A 429 0.89 8.63 -6.31
C TRP A 429 0.65 9.40 -7.62
N SER A 430 -0.61 9.64 -8.01
CA SER A 430 -0.94 10.38 -9.24
C SER A 430 -0.47 11.84 -9.22
N GLU A 431 -0.68 12.56 -8.11
CA GLU A 431 -0.21 13.95 -7.97
C GLU A 431 1.32 14.02 -7.95
N LEU A 432 2.00 13.08 -7.27
CA LEU A 432 3.47 13.02 -7.28
C LEU A 432 4.05 12.60 -8.64
N GLY A 433 3.28 11.84 -9.42
CA GLY A 433 3.60 11.53 -10.82
C GLY A 433 3.52 12.78 -11.72
N TRP A 434 2.69 13.76 -11.33
CA TRP A 434 2.62 15.04 -11.99
C TRP A 434 3.78 15.95 -11.60
N GLU A 435 4.04 16.09 -10.31
CA GLU A 435 5.06 16.98 -9.76
C GLU A 435 5.62 16.37 -8.46
N GLY A 436 6.87 15.90 -8.49
CA GLY A 436 7.44 15.13 -7.38
C GLY A 436 7.64 15.91 -6.07
N ASP A 437 7.66 17.24 -6.11
CA ASP A 437 7.85 18.13 -4.97
C ASP A 437 6.58 18.89 -4.55
N VAL A 438 5.40 18.51 -5.07
CA VAL A 438 4.12 19.06 -4.59
C VAL A 438 3.96 18.83 -3.09
N ASP A 439 3.39 19.83 -2.39
CA ASP A 439 3.13 19.72 -0.96
C ASP A 439 2.06 18.65 -0.69
N LEU A 440 2.43 17.66 0.14
CA LEU A 440 1.51 16.62 0.57
C LEU A 440 0.26 17.19 1.26
N ASP A 441 0.40 18.28 2.02
CA ASP A 441 -0.76 18.92 2.65
C ASP A 441 -1.74 19.50 1.62
N GLU A 442 -1.26 19.94 0.46
CA GLU A 442 -2.11 20.39 -0.65
C GLU A 442 -2.87 19.21 -1.27
N ILE A 443 -2.20 18.08 -1.53
CA ILE A 443 -2.85 16.86 -2.04
C ILE A 443 -3.98 16.42 -1.09
N LEU A 444 -3.69 16.35 0.21
CA LEU A 444 -4.64 15.87 1.20
C LEU A 444 -5.80 16.86 1.42
N LEU A 445 -5.53 18.16 1.33
CA LEU A 445 -6.57 19.18 1.36
C LEU A 445 -7.51 19.03 0.16
N ASP A 446 -6.98 18.89 -1.05
CA ASP A 446 -7.79 18.68 -2.25
C ASP A 446 -8.61 17.39 -2.16
N TYR A 447 -8.00 16.29 -1.71
CA TYR A 447 -8.72 15.04 -1.45
C TYR A 447 -9.88 15.24 -0.46
N GLY A 448 -9.63 15.92 0.66
CA GLY A 448 -10.66 16.23 1.65
C GLY A 448 -11.78 17.10 1.09
N ARG A 449 -11.45 18.15 0.34
CA ARG A 449 -12.43 19.06 -0.27
C ARG A 449 -13.30 18.35 -1.31
N VAL A 450 -12.67 17.60 -2.21
CA VAL A 450 -13.35 16.89 -3.30
C VAL A 450 -14.33 15.85 -2.77
N PHE A 451 -13.91 15.06 -1.77
CA PHE A 451 -14.68 13.89 -1.33
C PHE A 451 -15.51 14.12 -0.07
N PHE A 452 -15.14 15.04 0.82
CA PHE A 452 -15.86 15.30 2.08
C PHE A 452 -16.53 16.68 2.10
N GLY A 453 -15.98 17.63 1.35
CA GLY A 453 -16.54 18.97 1.15
C GLY A 453 -15.59 20.07 1.63
N GLU A 454 -15.85 21.28 1.14
CA GLU A 454 -15.02 22.47 1.39
C GLU A 454 -14.71 22.68 2.88
N ASP A 455 -15.75 22.69 3.72
CA ASP A 455 -15.64 22.99 5.16
C ASP A 455 -14.89 21.92 5.98
N LEU A 456 -14.67 20.74 5.40
CA LEU A 456 -14.05 19.60 6.09
C LEU A 456 -12.65 19.29 5.55
N GLY A 457 -12.23 19.90 4.44
CA GLY A 457 -11.00 19.54 3.74
C GLY A 457 -9.77 19.50 4.63
N ALA A 458 -9.50 20.58 5.37
CA ALA A 458 -8.32 20.69 6.22
C ALA A 458 -8.34 19.72 7.41
N ASP A 459 -9.48 19.52 8.07
CA ASP A 459 -9.56 18.58 9.18
C ASP A 459 -9.53 17.12 8.68
N SER A 460 -10.07 16.82 7.50
CA SER A 460 -9.91 15.52 6.86
C SER A 460 -8.46 15.23 6.50
N ALA A 461 -7.73 16.20 5.93
CA ALA A 461 -6.30 16.06 5.64
C ALA A 461 -5.49 15.68 6.89
N ARG A 462 -5.76 16.37 8.01
CA ARG A 462 -5.19 16.04 9.32
C ARG A 462 -5.55 14.61 9.75
N GLY A 463 -6.83 14.23 9.64
CA GLY A 463 -7.33 12.91 10.02
C GLY A 463 -6.68 11.76 9.24
N LEU A 464 -6.35 11.97 7.96
CA LEU A 464 -5.66 10.98 7.12
C LEU A 464 -4.21 10.76 7.58
N LYS A 465 -3.48 11.82 7.95
CA LYS A 465 -2.14 11.69 8.56
C LYS A 465 -2.19 11.00 9.93
N MET A 466 -3.24 11.27 10.72
CA MET A 466 -3.44 10.62 12.02
C MET A 466 -3.65 9.10 11.87
N LEU A 467 -4.39 8.65 10.85
CA LEU A 467 -4.56 7.21 10.57
C LEU A 467 -3.24 6.52 10.22
N GLU A 468 -2.36 7.16 9.47
CA GLU A 468 -1.02 6.62 9.21
C GLU A 468 -0.18 6.56 10.50
N GLN A 469 -0.30 7.57 11.37
CA GLN A 469 0.44 7.61 12.63
C GLN A 469 0.00 6.52 13.63
N ASN A 470 -1.24 6.02 13.54
CA ASN A 470 -1.70 4.87 14.33
C ASN A 470 -0.88 3.60 14.06
N LEU A 471 -0.22 3.49 12.91
CA LEU A 471 0.51 2.28 12.48
C LEU A 471 1.93 2.17 13.07
N LYS A 472 2.39 3.18 13.81
CA LYS A 472 3.77 3.25 14.30
C LYS A 472 3.88 2.86 15.77
N GLY A 473 4.78 1.92 16.05
CA GLY A 473 5.17 1.56 17.40
C GLY A 473 4.08 0.81 18.18
N PRO A 474 4.33 0.54 19.48
CA PRO A 474 3.49 -0.32 20.28
C PRO A 474 2.04 0.17 20.41
N VAL A 475 1.06 -0.67 20.06
CA VAL A 475 -0.37 -0.31 20.08
C VAL A 475 -0.84 0.11 21.47
N ARG A 476 -0.38 -0.64 22.47
CA ARG A 476 -0.71 -0.43 23.87
C ARG A 476 -0.39 0.99 24.32
N ASP A 477 0.77 1.51 23.90
CA ASP A 477 1.33 2.77 24.38
C ASP A 477 0.93 3.95 23.46
N ASN A 478 0.30 3.69 22.30
CA ASN A 478 -0.10 4.69 21.33
C ASN A 478 -1.49 5.31 21.64
N GLU A 479 -1.51 6.30 22.55
CA GLU A 479 -2.73 7.08 22.87
C GLU A 479 -3.28 7.90 21.68
N GLY A 480 -2.46 8.09 20.64
CA GLY A 480 -2.85 8.75 19.39
C GLY A 480 -4.03 8.05 18.71
N ILE A 481 -4.15 6.72 18.87
CA ILE A 481 -5.25 5.91 18.31
C ILE A 481 -6.62 6.42 18.78
N ASP A 482 -6.78 6.70 20.08
CA ASP A 482 -8.05 7.21 20.61
C ASP A 482 -8.31 8.66 20.18
N ALA A 483 -7.26 9.46 20.05
CA ALA A 483 -7.36 10.83 19.51
C ALA A 483 -7.84 10.82 18.05
N THR A 484 -7.33 9.89 17.23
CA THR A 484 -7.75 9.68 15.85
C THR A 484 -9.23 9.34 15.77
N LEU A 485 -9.74 8.42 16.59
CA LEU A 485 -11.17 8.10 16.62
C LEU A 485 -12.03 9.32 17.03
N ARG A 486 -11.61 10.06 18.07
CA ARG A 486 -12.34 11.27 18.49
C ARG A 486 -12.41 12.31 17.37
N HIS A 487 -11.34 12.47 16.61
CA HIS A 487 -11.26 13.37 15.46
C HIS A 487 -12.24 12.97 14.35
N TRP A 488 -12.21 11.70 13.91
CA TRP A 488 -13.12 11.23 12.86
C TRP A 488 -14.60 11.27 13.27
N ARG A 489 -14.92 10.95 14.54
CA ARG A 489 -16.29 11.10 15.07
C ARG A 489 -16.74 12.57 15.14
N LYS A 490 -15.83 13.52 15.35
CA LYS A 490 -16.16 14.95 15.27
C LYS A 490 -16.58 15.31 13.84
N LEU A 491 -15.83 14.86 12.84
CA LEU A 491 -16.17 15.10 11.43
C LEU A 491 -17.49 14.45 11.03
N GLU A 492 -17.76 13.24 11.50
CA GLU A 492 -19.04 12.55 11.25
C GLU A 492 -20.23 13.40 11.75
N ARG A 493 -20.13 13.93 12.97
CA ARG A 493 -21.16 14.81 13.54
C ARG A 493 -21.32 16.11 12.76
N GLN A 494 -20.21 16.69 12.28
CA GLN A 494 -20.23 17.94 11.52
C GLN A 494 -20.82 17.76 10.12
N GLY A 495 -20.48 16.68 9.42
CA GLY A 495 -20.95 16.44 8.05
C GLY A 495 -22.30 15.72 7.94
N GLY A 496 -22.77 15.08 9.00
CA GLY A 496 -24.11 14.49 9.09
C GLY A 496 -24.43 13.48 7.98
N ALA A 497 -25.63 13.57 7.42
CA ALA A 497 -26.14 12.61 6.41
C ALA A 497 -25.25 12.50 5.16
N LYS A 498 -24.60 13.61 4.74
CA LYS A 498 -23.70 13.64 3.58
C LYS A 498 -22.54 12.65 3.74
N LEU A 499 -21.86 12.70 4.89
CA LEU A 499 -20.74 11.80 5.18
C LEU A 499 -21.20 10.39 5.55
N ASN A 500 -22.42 10.26 6.08
CA ASN A 500 -23.00 8.95 6.35
C ASN A 500 -23.19 8.12 5.09
N ASN A 501 -23.46 8.73 3.94
CA ASN A 501 -23.59 8.00 2.66
C ASN A 501 -22.32 8.05 1.80
N ASN A 502 -21.19 8.52 2.36
CA ASN A 502 -19.93 8.61 1.64
C ASN A 502 -19.03 7.42 2.00
N TRP A 503 -18.79 6.52 1.05
CA TRP A 503 -18.02 5.30 1.32
C TRP A 503 -16.58 5.58 1.78
N ARG A 504 -15.90 6.61 1.23
CA ARG A 504 -14.53 6.97 1.63
C ARG A 504 -14.50 7.41 3.09
N PHE A 505 -15.44 8.25 3.49
CA PHE A 505 -15.53 8.71 4.87
C PHE A 505 -15.84 7.56 5.82
N GLN A 506 -16.82 6.71 5.48
CA GLN A 506 -17.18 5.55 6.29
C GLN A 506 -16.04 4.54 6.40
N MET A 507 -15.23 4.39 5.36
CA MET A 507 -14.04 3.55 5.35
C MET A 507 -12.98 4.07 6.34
N TYR A 508 -12.69 5.37 6.34
CA TYR A 508 -11.72 5.95 7.28
C TYR A 508 -12.24 6.00 8.72
N LEU A 509 -13.54 6.24 8.92
CA LEU A 509 -14.15 6.13 10.23
C LEU A 509 -14.14 4.69 10.75
N PHE A 510 -14.39 3.70 9.89
CA PHE A 510 -14.26 2.28 10.23
C PHE A 510 -12.85 2.00 10.70
N ARG A 511 -11.84 2.46 9.94
CA ARG A 511 -10.43 2.26 10.29
C ARG A 511 -10.08 2.88 11.64
N ALA A 512 -10.50 4.12 11.90
CA ALA A 512 -10.28 4.76 13.20
C ALA A 512 -10.97 4.02 14.36
N THR A 513 -12.19 3.49 14.11
CA THR A 513 -12.95 2.73 15.11
C THR A 513 -12.32 1.37 15.38
N PHE A 514 -11.84 0.69 14.33
CA PHE A 514 -11.16 -0.59 14.42
C PHE A 514 -9.88 -0.49 15.23
N ASP A 515 -9.01 0.49 14.94
CA ASP A 515 -7.75 0.67 15.67
C ASP A 515 -8.00 0.89 17.18
N ALA A 516 -8.97 1.74 17.52
CA ALA A 516 -9.32 2.01 18.92
C ALA A 516 -9.93 0.79 19.62
N TYR A 517 -10.78 0.02 18.93
CA TYR A 517 -11.34 -1.23 19.45
C TYR A 517 -10.23 -2.25 19.74
N ILE A 518 -9.29 -2.44 18.80
CA ILE A 518 -8.16 -3.36 18.97
C ILE A 518 -7.24 -2.92 20.12
N ARG A 519 -6.92 -1.62 20.21
CA ARG A 519 -6.11 -1.09 21.33
C ARG A 519 -6.78 -1.34 22.67
N ALA A 520 -8.07 -1.02 22.79
CA ALA A 520 -8.80 -1.16 24.04
C ALA A 520 -8.91 -2.63 24.48
N ARG A 521 -9.12 -3.56 23.55
CA ARG A 521 -9.07 -5.01 23.83
C ARG A 521 -7.69 -5.48 24.25
N HIS A 522 -6.64 -5.09 23.52
CA HIS A 522 -5.28 -5.49 23.82
C HIS A 522 -4.85 -5.05 25.23
N LEU A 523 -5.23 -3.84 25.67
CA LEU A 523 -4.98 -3.37 27.04
C LEU A 523 -5.59 -4.29 28.11
N VAL A 524 -6.83 -4.74 27.90
CA VAL A 524 -7.54 -5.62 28.83
C VAL A 524 -6.96 -7.03 28.82
N GLU A 525 -6.78 -7.60 27.63
CA GLU A 525 -6.26 -8.97 27.46
C GLU A 525 -4.82 -9.11 27.93
N HIS A 526 -4.00 -8.07 27.76
CA HIS A 526 -2.67 -8.03 28.35
C HIS A 526 -2.73 -8.08 29.88
N GLY A 527 -3.69 -7.38 30.51
CA GLY A 527 -3.93 -7.47 31.95
C GLY A 527 -4.28 -8.89 32.42
N TYR A 528 -5.08 -9.62 31.63
CA TYR A 528 -5.40 -11.03 31.92
C TYR A 528 -4.18 -11.94 31.80
N GLU A 529 -3.33 -11.71 30.81
CA GLU A 529 -2.06 -12.44 30.67
C GLU A 529 -1.16 -12.19 31.89
N GLN A 530 -1.01 -10.94 32.34
CA GLN A 530 -0.20 -10.63 33.53
C GLN A 530 -0.73 -11.32 34.80
N GLN A 531 -2.06 -11.37 34.99
CA GLN A 531 -2.67 -12.11 36.09
C GLN A 531 -2.40 -13.63 35.99
N ALA A 532 -2.46 -14.18 34.77
CA ALA A 532 -2.15 -15.57 34.54
C ALA A 532 -0.68 -15.89 34.84
N MET A 533 0.25 -15.04 34.38
CA MET A 533 1.67 -15.16 34.69
C MET A 533 1.93 -15.07 36.20
N GLN A 534 1.27 -14.14 36.89
CA GLN A 534 1.37 -14.02 38.35
C GLN A 534 0.85 -15.27 39.05
N ALA A 535 -0.28 -15.86 38.61
CA ALA A 535 -0.80 -17.10 39.17
C ALA A 535 0.18 -18.27 39.02
N LEU A 536 0.89 -18.35 37.89
CA LEU A 536 1.92 -19.36 37.65
C LEU A 536 3.11 -19.24 38.61
N THR A 537 3.51 -18.02 38.99
CA THR A 537 4.60 -17.82 39.98
C THR A 537 4.31 -18.47 41.34
N GLN A 538 3.04 -18.69 41.67
CA GLN A 538 2.61 -19.26 42.94
C GLN A 538 2.64 -20.80 42.94
N ALA A 539 3.05 -21.44 41.84
CA ALA A 539 2.99 -22.91 41.69
C ALA A 539 3.76 -23.68 42.78
N GLY A 540 4.85 -23.11 43.31
CA GLY A 540 5.59 -23.70 44.42
C GLY A 540 4.84 -23.68 45.75
N GLU A 541 3.92 -22.73 45.94
CA GLU A 541 3.16 -22.55 47.18
C GLU A 541 1.81 -23.25 47.14
N VAL A 542 1.05 -23.07 46.05
CA VAL A 542 -0.33 -23.59 45.92
C VAL A 542 -0.43 -24.91 45.16
N GLY A 543 0.69 -25.37 44.59
CA GLY A 543 0.78 -26.56 43.74
C GLY A 543 0.49 -26.25 42.26
N VAL A 544 1.14 -27.02 41.38
CA VAL A 544 1.08 -26.85 39.91
C VAL A 544 -0.36 -26.83 39.38
N ALA A 545 -1.18 -27.81 39.78
CA ALA A 545 -2.54 -27.93 39.24
C ALA A 545 -3.41 -26.71 39.58
N GLN A 546 -3.32 -26.21 40.81
CA GLN A 546 -4.08 -25.04 41.25
C GLN A 546 -3.55 -23.75 40.61
N ALA A 547 -2.23 -23.59 40.48
CA ALA A 547 -1.63 -22.44 39.80
C ALA A 547 -2.05 -22.37 38.33
N VAL A 548 -2.04 -23.51 37.61
CA VAL A 548 -2.53 -23.62 36.24
C VAL A 548 -4.03 -23.31 36.15
N GLU A 549 -4.85 -23.79 37.08
CA GLU A 549 -6.28 -23.49 37.08
C GLU A 549 -6.56 -22.00 37.33
N ASN A 550 -5.84 -21.38 38.27
CA ASN A 550 -5.92 -19.94 38.52
C ASN A 550 -5.51 -19.14 37.26
N ALA A 551 -4.44 -19.57 36.58
CA ALA A 551 -3.98 -18.93 35.35
C ALA A 551 -5.01 -19.09 34.21
N ARG A 552 -5.64 -20.26 34.07
CA ARG A 552 -6.75 -20.48 33.13
C ARG A 552 -7.94 -19.59 33.43
N ALA A 553 -8.33 -19.48 34.70
CA ALA A 553 -9.42 -18.61 35.13
C ALA A 553 -9.12 -17.14 34.79
N ALA A 554 -7.88 -16.69 34.99
CA ALA A 554 -7.45 -15.35 34.63
C ALA A 554 -7.58 -15.08 33.11
N LEU A 555 -7.12 -16.01 32.26
CA LEU A 555 -7.23 -15.90 30.79
C LEU A 555 -8.66 -16.07 30.25
N ALA A 556 -9.54 -16.76 30.99
CA ALA A 556 -10.92 -17.01 30.61
C ALA A 556 -11.88 -15.87 30.98
N GLN A 557 -11.38 -14.80 31.61
CA GLN A 557 -12.18 -13.63 31.93
C GLN A 557 -12.85 -13.07 30.67
N PRO A 558 -14.12 -12.63 30.77
CA PRO A 558 -14.83 -12.16 29.60
C PRO A 558 -14.23 -10.85 29.09
N ASP A 559 -13.74 -10.87 27.85
CA ASP A 559 -13.40 -9.67 27.06
C ASP A 559 -14.65 -8.86 26.67
N ARG A 560 -15.83 -9.29 27.12
CA ARG A 560 -17.15 -8.86 26.64
C ARG A 560 -17.85 -7.98 27.66
N THR A 561 -17.18 -6.91 28.09
CA THR A 561 -17.94 -5.81 28.72
C THR A 561 -19.00 -5.33 27.73
N ARG A 562 -20.10 -4.77 28.24
CA ARG A 562 -21.18 -4.27 27.38
C ARG A 562 -20.65 -3.28 26.32
N ALA A 563 -19.68 -2.46 26.71
CA ALA A 563 -19.03 -1.50 25.81
C ALA A 563 -18.28 -2.16 24.63
N PHE A 564 -17.55 -3.26 24.87
CA PHE A 564 -16.88 -3.98 23.79
C PHE A 564 -17.86 -4.66 22.84
N LEU A 565 -18.94 -5.23 23.37
CA LEU A 565 -20.00 -5.80 22.54
C LEU A 565 -20.68 -4.73 21.67
N ASP A 566 -20.99 -3.56 22.23
CA ASP A 566 -21.59 -2.46 21.49
C ASP A 566 -20.63 -1.93 20.40
N GLN A 567 -19.32 -1.83 20.66
CA GLN A 567 -18.32 -1.44 19.66
C GLN A 567 -18.15 -2.50 18.55
N ARG A 568 -18.16 -3.78 18.90
CA ARG A 568 -18.10 -4.89 17.94
C ARG A 568 -19.30 -4.85 16.99
N VAL A 569 -20.51 -4.69 17.54
CA VAL A 569 -21.74 -4.54 16.73
C VAL A 569 -21.66 -3.34 15.81
N LEU A 570 -21.17 -2.19 16.30
CA LEU A 570 -20.96 -1.01 15.46
C LEU A 570 -20.03 -1.31 14.26
N LEU A 571 -18.92 -2.01 14.47
CA LEU A 571 -18.01 -2.37 13.38
C LEU A 571 -18.69 -3.28 12.35
N GLU A 572 -19.50 -4.26 12.78
CA GLU A 572 -20.27 -5.12 11.88
C GLU A 572 -21.29 -4.32 11.06
N GLU A 573 -22.02 -3.40 11.70
CA GLU A 573 -22.99 -2.50 11.03
C GLU A 573 -22.31 -1.60 10.00
N MET A 574 -21.15 -1.04 10.35
CA MET A 574 -20.32 -0.26 9.43
C MET A 574 -19.80 -1.10 8.26
N GLY A 575 -19.45 -2.36 8.50
CA GLY A 575 -19.08 -3.30 7.43
C GLY A 575 -20.23 -3.52 6.45
N VAL A 576 -21.43 -3.85 6.93
CA VAL A 576 -22.62 -4.02 6.07
C VAL A 576 -22.95 -2.73 5.32
N LYS A 577 -22.70 -1.57 5.93
CA LYS A 577 -22.84 -0.28 5.26
C LYS A 577 -21.83 -0.10 4.13
N LEU A 578 -20.56 -0.43 4.33
CA LEU A 578 -19.52 -0.34 3.29
C LEU A 578 -19.75 -1.35 2.15
N LEU A 579 -20.26 -2.54 2.45
CA LEU A 579 -20.72 -3.50 1.44
C LEU A 579 -21.79 -2.88 0.54
N ARG A 580 -22.80 -2.21 1.12
CA ARG A 580 -23.86 -1.54 0.35
C ARG A 580 -23.38 -0.33 -0.45
N LEU A 581 -22.45 0.45 0.10
CA LEU A 581 -22.01 1.70 -0.52
C LEU A 581 -21.01 1.50 -1.66
N ILE A 582 -20.13 0.49 -1.57
CA ILE A 582 -19.04 0.30 -2.55
C ILE A 582 -18.64 -1.17 -2.75
N GLY A 583 -19.41 -2.13 -2.23
CA GLY A 583 -19.09 -3.55 -2.39
C GLY A 583 -17.91 -4.02 -1.54
N PHE A 584 -17.57 -3.34 -0.44
CA PHE A 584 -16.43 -3.72 0.39
C PHE A 584 -16.67 -5.06 1.13
N GLN A 585 -15.89 -6.07 0.77
CA GLN A 585 -15.95 -7.43 1.32
C GLN A 585 -15.12 -7.57 2.61
N MET A 586 -15.73 -7.39 3.78
CA MET A 586 -15.04 -7.36 5.09
C MET A 586 -15.05 -8.66 5.88
N SER A 587 -15.62 -9.74 5.32
CA SER A 587 -15.65 -11.09 5.91
C SER A 587 -15.70 -12.14 4.79
N ILE A 588 -15.22 -13.35 5.05
CA ILE A 588 -15.42 -14.47 4.13
C ILE A 588 -16.85 -15.03 4.16
N ASP A 589 -17.59 -14.77 5.23
CA ASP A 589 -18.95 -15.25 5.41
C ASP A 589 -19.95 -14.35 4.67
N GLU A 590 -21.15 -14.87 4.44
CA GLU A 590 -22.27 -14.07 3.95
C GLU A 590 -22.56 -12.88 4.90
N PRO A 591 -22.91 -11.70 4.37
CA PRO A 591 -23.14 -11.38 2.95
C PRO A 591 -21.89 -10.88 2.20
N PHE A 592 -20.70 -10.93 2.80
CA PHE A 592 -19.50 -10.26 2.27
C PHE A 592 -18.74 -11.10 1.24
N LEU A 593 -18.57 -12.39 1.51
CA LEU A 593 -17.99 -13.37 0.58
C LEU A 593 -16.56 -13.03 0.09
N ALA A 594 -15.74 -12.41 0.94
CA ALA A 594 -14.32 -12.20 0.64
C ALA A 594 -13.62 -13.53 0.33
N ARG A 595 -12.69 -13.52 -0.64
CA ARG A 595 -12.00 -14.72 -1.11
C ARG A 595 -11.35 -15.55 -0.01
N ASN A 596 -10.71 -14.89 0.95
CA ASN A 596 -10.11 -15.52 2.12
C ASN A 596 -9.81 -14.47 3.21
N PRO A 597 -9.45 -14.88 4.44
CA PRO A 597 -9.21 -13.95 5.55
C PRO A 597 -8.08 -12.91 5.35
N GLU A 598 -7.20 -13.10 4.36
CA GLU A 598 -6.13 -12.16 4.02
C GLU A 598 -6.61 -11.01 3.11
N ARG A 599 -7.76 -11.19 2.43
CA ARG A 599 -8.31 -10.29 1.40
C ARG A 599 -9.31 -9.29 1.96
N GLY A 600 -8.85 -8.37 2.81
CA GLY A 600 -9.68 -7.30 3.37
C GLY A 600 -10.70 -7.71 4.43
N ALA A 601 -10.73 -9.00 4.80
CA ALA A 601 -11.66 -9.57 5.77
C ALA A 601 -11.35 -9.16 7.23
N LEU A 602 -11.53 -7.88 7.55
CA LEU A 602 -11.21 -7.28 8.84
C LEU A 602 -12.16 -7.76 9.96
N LEU A 603 -13.44 -8.00 9.65
CA LEU A 603 -14.42 -8.43 10.65
C LEU A 603 -14.10 -9.83 11.21
N ASP A 604 -13.46 -10.68 10.41
CA ASP A 604 -13.09 -12.05 10.79
C ASP A 604 -12.01 -12.11 11.88
N LYS A 605 -11.35 -10.98 12.14
CA LYS A 605 -10.24 -10.87 13.10
C LYS A 605 -10.65 -10.19 14.41
N LEU A 606 -11.92 -9.75 14.53
CA LEU A 606 -12.42 -9.00 15.68
C LEU A 606 -12.49 -9.79 16.99
N ASP A 607 -12.48 -11.12 16.92
CA ASP A 607 -12.60 -12.02 18.08
C ASP A 607 -11.29 -12.80 18.34
N ARG A 608 -10.22 -12.48 17.62
CA ARG A 608 -8.89 -13.08 17.83
C ARG A 608 -8.36 -12.70 19.23
N PRO A 609 -7.84 -13.64 20.04
CA PRO A 609 -7.10 -13.31 21.26
C PRO A 609 -5.85 -12.49 20.93
N LEU A 610 -5.62 -11.38 21.63
CA LEU A 610 -4.57 -10.39 21.43
C LEU A 610 -3.41 -10.53 22.43
N ASN A 611 -3.23 -11.74 22.97
CA ASN A 611 -2.27 -12.13 23.99
C ASN A 611 -1.88 -13.62 23.82
N ASP A 612 -0.93 -14.12 24.62
CA ASP A 612 -0.40 -15.49 24.53
C ASP A 612 -1.35 -16.60 25.02
N ARG A 613 -2.64 -16.30 25.22
CA ARG A 613 -3.63 -17.25 25.76
C ARG A 613 -3.61 -18.62 25.07
N LEU A 614 -3.64 -18.65 23.74
CA LEU A 614 -3.71 -19.93 23.00
C LEU A 614 -2.44 -20.77 23.17
N TRP A 615 -1.28 -20.12 23.25
CA TRP A 615 -0.01 -20.78 23.52
C TRP A 615 0.05 -21.29 24.97
N LEU A 616 -0.30 -20.43 25.94
CA LEU A 616 -0.36 -20.78 27.37
C LEU A 616 -1.31 -21.96 27.65
N GLU A 617 -2.51 -21.97 27.06
CA GLU A 617 -3.46 -23.10 27.18
C GLU A 617 -2.90 -24.40 26.58
N GLY A 618 -2.06 -24.29 25.55
CA GLY A 618 -1.28 -25.41 25.01
C GLY A 618 -0.26 -25.93 26.03
N GLU A 619 0.55 -25.04 26.60
CA GLU A 619 1.57 -25.39 27.59
C GLU A 619 0.96 -25.92 28.89
N PHE A 620 -0.16 -25.38 29.36
CA PHE A 620 -0.88 -25.90 30.52
C PHE A 620 -1.28 -27.35 30.34
N ARG A 621 -1.74 -27.74 29.14
CA ARG A 621 -2.07 -29.15 28.86
C ARG A 621 -0.83 -30.03 28.94
N ARG A 622 0.32 -29.57 28.42
CA ARG A 622 1.60 -30.31 28.47
C ARG A 622 2.13 -30.46 29.90
N ILE A 623 2.04 -29.39 30.70
CA ILE A 623 2.42 -29.40 32.12
C ILE A 623 1.59 -30.44 32.86
N LEU A 624 0.26 -30.35 32.77
CA LEU A 624 -0.63 -31.26 33.50
C LEU A 624 -0.54 -32.71 33.03
N SER A 625 -0.12 -32.97 31.79
CA SER A 625 0.13 -34.34 31.29
C SER A 625 1.49 -34.91 31.69
N THR A 626 2.38 -34.10 32.28
CA THR A 626 3.71 -34.54 32.71
C THR A 626 3.63 -35.17 34.10
N GLU A 627 4.13 -36.39 34.27
CA GLU A 627 3.98 -37.15 35.52
C GLU A 627 4.82 -36.63 36.69
N ASN A 628 5.98 -36.03 36.41
CA ASN A 628 6.94 -35.63 37.44
C ASN A 628 6.68 -34.17 37.92
N PRO A 629 6.34 -33.95 39.21
CA PRO A 629 6.08 -32.61 39.74
C PRO A 629 7.26 -31.64 39.66
N VAL A 630 8.50 -32.13 39.76
CA VAL A 630 9.71 -31.30 39.60
C VAL A 630 9.82 -30.83 38.15
N THR A 631 9.55 -31.71 37.18
CA THR A 631 9.52 -31.34 35.76
C THR A 631 8.40 -30.37 35.47
N GLN A 632 7.21 -30.56 36.06
CA GLN A 632 6.09 -29.64 35.93
C GLN A 632 6.45 -28.22 36.43
N LEU A 633 7.05 -28.12 37.62
CA LEU A 633 7.52 -26.84 38.15
C LEU A 633 8.59 -26.21 37.25
N ALA A 634 9.57 -26.99 36.76
CA ALA A 634 10.58 -26.48 35.84
C ALA A 634 9.98 -25.97 34.51
N MET A 635 8.91 -26.59 34.02
CA MET A 635 8.18 -26.10 32.84
C MET A 635 7.46 -24.78 33.13
N ILE A 636 6.84 -24.63 34.31
CA ILE A 636 6.24 -23.36 34.74
C ILE A 636 7.31 -22.27 34.87
N GLU A 637 8.41 -22.55 35.54
CA GLU A 637 9.52 -21.61 35.69
C GLU A 637 10.03 -21.12 34.33
N ARG A 638 10.15 -22.03 33.34
CA ARG A 638 10.52 -21.64 31.98
C ARG A 638 9.51 -20.70 31.31
N ILE A 639 8.21 -20.87 31.58
CA ILE A 639 7.17 -19.98 31.03
C ILE A 639 7.24 -18.61 31.72
N VAL A 640 7.36 -18.59 33.06
CA VAL A 640 7.46 -17.36 33.86
C VAL A 640 8.70 -16.55 33.48
N HIS A 641 9.84 -17.21 33.28
CA HIS A 641 11.13 -16.61 32.93
C HIS A 641 11.44 -16.71 31.43
N TRP A 642 10.42 -16.74 30.56
CA TRP A 642 10.63 -16.99 29.13
C TRP A 642 11.56 -15.98 28.46
N GLU A 643 11.34 -14.68 28.72
CA GLU A 643 12.13 -13.57 28.17
C GLU A 643 13.38 -13.26 29.02
N ASP A 644 13.58 -13.96 30.15
CA ASP A 644 14.69 -13.70 31.07
C ASP A 644 15.89 -14.60 30.75
N PRO A 645 16.99 -14.05 30.19
CA PRO A 645 18.18 -14.82 29.86
C PRO A 645 19.07 -15.09 31.09
N GLY A 646 18.68 -14.62 32.28
CA GLY A 646 19.47 -14.64 33.50
C GLY A 646 20.54 -13.54 33.58
N PRO A 647 21.21 -13.38 34.74
CA PRO A 647 22.20 -12.33 34.95
C PRO A 647 23.36 -12.36 33.93
N GLY A 648 23.55 -11.24 33.23
CA GLY A 648 24.59 -11.11 32.20
C GLY A 648 24.30 -11.84 30.89
N GLY A 649 23.06 -12.31 30.70
CA GLY A 649 22.54 -12.77 29.43
C GLY A 649 21.77 -11.69 28.66
N PHE A 650 21.38 -12.00 27.43
CA PHE A 650 20.67 -11.12 26.51
C PHE A 650 19.48 -11.85 25.89
N TYR A 651 18.39 -11.14 25.62
CA TYR A 651 17.20 -11.61 24.92
C TYR A 651 16.83 -10.62 23.82
N ASP A 652 16.53 -11.14 22.64
CA ASP A 652 16.08 -10.39 21.49
C ASP A 652 14.82 -11.05 20.90
N ASP A 653 13.76 -10.25 20.72
CA ASP A 653 12.58 -10.57 19.92
C ASP A 653 12.72 -9.83 18.60
N LEU A 654 13.11 -10.55 17.56
CA LEU A 654 13.46 -10.00 16.25
C LEU A 654 12.24 -9.64 15.40
N GLY A 655 11.04 -9.97 15.87
CA GLY A 655 9.78 -9.48 15.30
C GLY A 655 9.34 -8.14 15.87
N ASN A 656 10.02 -7.64 16.90
CA ASN A 656 9.62 -6.46 17.65
C ASN A 656 10.69 -5.37 17.56
N ALA A 657 10.33 -4.25 16.92
CA ALA A 657 11.21 -3.10 16.73
C ALA A 657 11.88 -2.58 18.02
N THR A 658 11.23 -2.76 19.17
CA THR A 658 11.72 -2.28 20.48
C THR A 658 12.57 -3.30 21.24
N LYS A 659 12.65 -4.56 20.77
CA LYS A 659 13.32 -5.67 21.45
C LYS A 659 14.41 -6.36 20.61
N GLN A 660 15.00 -5.66 19.64
CA GLN A 660 16.05 -6.20 18.77
C GLN A 660 17.40 -5.43 18.84
N PRO A 661 17.91 -5.06 20.03
CA PRO A 661 19.09 -4.19 20.16
C PRO A 661 20.37 -4.76 19.53
N HIS A 662 20.47 -6.08 19.35
CA HIS A 662 21.66 -6.72 18.77
C HIS A 662 21.53 -7.01 17.27
N LEU A 663 20.39 -6.78 16.64
CA LEU A 663 20.22 -6.97 15.20
C LEU A 663 21.03 -5.94 14.41
N VAL A 664 21.88 -6.39 13.50
CA VAL A 664 22.68 -5.50 12.64
C VAL A 664 21.82 -5.00 11.47
N GLN A 665 21.38 -3.76 11.56
CA GLN A 665 20.65 -3.07 10.50
C GLN A 665 21.63 -2.51 9.45
N THR A 666 21.65 -3.11 8.25
CA THR A 666 22.54 -2.67 7.15
C THR A 666 21.93 -1.57 6.27
N SER A 667 20.61 -1.35 6.38
CA SER A 667 19.89 -0.25 5.74
C SER A 667 18.78 0.26 6.67
N THR A 668 18.23 1.42 6.35
CA THR A 668 17.05 1.95 7.04
C THR A 668 15.85 1.92 6.08
N TRP A 669 14.63 1.90 6.62
CA TRP A 669 13.41 2.06 5.82
C TRP A 669 13.45 3.33 4.94
N ARG A 670 14.10 4.40 5.41
CA ARG A 670 14.20 5.65 4.64
C ARG A 670 15.03 5.48 3.37
N ASP A 671 16.09 4.69 3.40
CA ASP A 671 16.98 4.50 2.25
C ASP A 671 16.61 3.26 1.41
N ASP A 672 15.88 2.33 2.02
CA ASP A 672 15.53 1.03 1.47
C ASP A 672 14.15 0.57 1.97
N PRO A 673 13.05 1.21 1.51
CA PRO A 673 11.71 0.95 2.05
C PRO A 673 11.17 -0.45 1.76
N GLY A 674 11.81 -1.19 0.83
CA GLY A 674 11.50 -2.58 0.55
C GLY A 674 12.50 -3.58 1.13
N PHE A 675 13.48 -3.09 1.90
CA PHE A 675 14.52 -3.91 2.56
C PHE A 675 15.18 -4.92 1.61
N VAL A 676 15.57 -4.44 0.43
CA VAL A 676 16.29 -5.26 -0.55
C VAL A 676 17.74 -5.52 -0.09
N ARG A 677 18.32 -4.58 0.67
CA ARG A 677 19.72 -4.58 1.13
C ARG A 677 19.88 -4.96 2.59
N GLY A 678 18.83 -4.78 3.41
CA GLY A 678 18.89 -5.02 4.84
C GLY A 678 17.79 -5.94 5.37
N PRO A 679 17.88 -6.30 6.66
CA PRO A 679 16.86 -7.13 7.28
C PRO A 679 15.56 -6.34 7.44
N GLN A 680 14.43 -7.01 7.27
CA GLN A 680 13.09 -6.47 7.52
C GLN A 680 12.42 -7.20 8.67
N GLU A 681 11.55 -6.49 9.38
CA GLU A 681 10.52 -7.10 10.21
C GLU A 681 9.46 -7.75 9.30
N ALA A 682 9.15 -9.01 9.56
CA ALA A 682 8.23 -9.79 8.76
C ALA A 682 7.23 -10.54 9.64
N HIS A 683 6.02 -10.66 9.14
CA HIS A 683 4.89 -11.19 9.90
C HIS A 683 4.33 -12.47 9.26
N PHE A 684 4.32 -13.55 10.02
CA PHE A 684 3.63 -14.79 9.71
C PHE A 684 2.11 -14.59 9.76
N ARG A 685 1.37 -15.53 9.20
CA ARG A 685 -0.09 -15.55 9.29
C ARG A 685 -0.51 -16.34 10.52
N SER A 686 -1.26 -15.70 11.38
CA SER A 686 -1.79 -16.36 12.56
C SER A 686 -3.18 -16.98 12.34
N LEU A 687 -3.95 -16.47 11.39
CA LEU A 687 -5.18 -17.08 10.87
C LEU A 687 -4.87 -17.77 9.54
N ASP A 688 -5.45 -18.94 9.29
CA ASP A 688 -5.29 -19.60 7.99
C ASP A 688 -6.09 -18.90 6.87
N ASN A 689 -5.84 -19.28 5.61
CA ASN A 689 -6.52 -18.67 4.46
C ASN A 689 -7.83 -19.41 4.11
N TYR A 690 -8.39 -20.22 5.01
CA TYR A 690 -9.52 -21.11 4.69
C TYR A 690 -10.71 -20.92 5.63
N SER A 691 -10.49 -20.54 6.88
CA SER A 691 -11.54 -20.48 7.88
C SER A 691 -11.30 -19.38 8.92
N ARG A 692 -12.38 -18.89 9.51
CA ARG A 692 -12.33 -17.94 10.65
C ARG A 692 -11.88 -18.61 11.96
N GLY A 693 -12.05 -19.94 12.06
CA GLY A 693 -11.90 -20.66 13.33
C GLY A 693 -10.51 -21.22 13.63
N ARG A 694 -9.59 -21.25 12.65
CA ARG A 694 -8.26 -21.86 12.81
C ARG A 694 -7.20 -20.80 13.08
N ILE A 695 -7.10 -20.42 14.35
CA ILE A 695 -6.05 -19.55 14.85
C ILE A 695 -4.85 -20.39 15.30
N SER A 696 -3.66 -20.02 14.84
CA SER A 696 -2.39 -20.62 15.22
C SER A 696 -2.15 -20.50 16.72
N PRO A 697 -1.85 -21.60 17.44
CA PRO A 697 -1.55 -21.58 18.88
C PRO A 697 -0.07 -21.25 19.16
N LEU A 698 0.63 -20.64 18.22
CA LEU A 698 2.01 -20.19 18.41
C LEU A 698 2.03 -19.02 19.40
N LYS A 699 3.14 -18.91 20.14
CA LYS A 699 3.46 -17.71 20.93
C LYS A 699 3.46 -16.48 20.01
N TRP A 700 3.02 -15.33 20.51
CA TRP A 700 2.93 -14.09 19.74
C TRP A 700 4.27 -13.64 19.16
N SER A 701 5.36 -13.72 19.94
CA SER A 701 6.72 -13.42 19.48
C SER A 701 7.22 -14.36 18.38
N TRP A 702 6.52 -15.47 18.10
CA TRP A 702 6.86 -16.35 16.98
C TRP A 702 6.08 -16.01 15.71
N LEU A 703 5.04 -15.18 15.81
CA LEU A 703 4.29 -14.73 14.64
C LEU A 703 5.03 -13.66 13.87
N ASP A 704 6.01 -13.01 14.48
CA ASP A 704 6.83 -11.95 13.92
C ASP A 704 8.31 -12.38 13.96
N TYR A 705 9.12 -11.95 12.99
CA TYR A 705 10.52 -12.38 12.86
C TYR A 705 11.32 -11.40 12.00
N ALA A 706 12.64 -11.39 12.16
CA ALA A 706 13.51 -10.71 11.21
C ALA A 706 13.74 -11.59 9.98
N GLN A 707 13.74 -10.95 8.81
CA GLN A 707 14.04 -11.58 7.53
C GLN A 707 15.14 -10.86 6.77
N GLY A 708 16.22 -11.55 6.38
CA GLY A 708 17.32 -10.98 5.61
C GLY A 708 18.20 -12.04 4.93
N THR A 709 19.10 -11.65 4.03
CA THR A 709 20.08 -12.55 3.41
C THR A 709 21.40 -11.81 3.17
N PRO A 710 22.41 -11.92 4.06
CA PRO A 710 22.42 -12.63 5.34
C PRO A 710 21.59 -11.94 6.43
N LEU A 711 21.38 -12.62 7.55
CA LEU A 711 20.91 -12.00 8.80
C LEU A 711 22.07 -12.01 9.81
N THR A 712 22.30 -10.90 10.52
CA THR A 712 23.46 -10.77 11.42
C THR A 712 23.09 -10.12 12.73
N MET A 713 23.60 -10.66 13.83
CA MET A 713 23.49 -10.07 15.17
C MET A 713 24.86 -9.85 15.78
N ARG A 714 24.98 -8.81 16.61
CA ARG A 714 26.23 -8.45 17.28
C ARG A 714 26.02 -8.10 18.75
N TYR A 715 26.65 -8.88 19.61
CA TYR A 715 26.71 -8.67 21.05
C TYR A 715 28.04 -8.02 21.43
N LYS A 716 28.02 -7.15 22.44
CA LYS A 716 29.19 -6.43 22.96
C LYS A 716 29.26 -6.53 24.48
N ASP A 717 30.38 -6.11 25.04
CA ASP A 717 30.63 -6.05 26.49
C ASP A 717 30.49 -7.40 27.21
N LEU A 718 30.85 -8.49 26.51
CA LEU A 718 30.83 -9.85 27.06
C LEU A 718 32.06 -10.08 27.98
N PRO A 719 31.92 -10.58 29.22
CA PRO A 719 33.06 -10.89 30.07
C PRO A 719 33.93 -11.99 29.45
N ALA A 720 35.25 -11.79 29.47
CA ALA A 720 36.21 -12.66 28.79
C ALA A 720 36.27 -14.09 29.36
N ASP A 721 35.85 -14.26 30.62
CA ASP A 721 35.83 -15.52 31.36
C ASP A 721 34.43 -16.18 31.38
N ALA A 722 33.39 -15.50 30.89
CA ALA A 722 32.04 -16.05 30.85
C ALA A 722 31.89 -17.13 29.77
N LYS A 723 31.11 -18.18 30.09
CA LYS A 723 30.63 -19.16 29.12
C LYS A 723 29.20 -18.81 28.74
N TYR A 724 28.87 -19.05 27.48
CA TYR A 724 27.54 -18.72 26.95
C TYR A 724 26.88 -19.92 26.28
N ARG A 725 25.56 -19.93 26.34
CA ARG A 725 24.70 -20.80 25.55
C ARG A 725 23.75 -19.94 24.73
N LEU A 726 23.70 -20.22 23.44
CA LEU A 726 22.77 -19.61 22.51
C LEU A 726 21.48 -20.43 22.47
N ARG A 727 20.33 -19.78 22.55
CA ARG A 727 19.03 -20.38 22.27
C ARG A 727 18.39 -19.58 21.13
N VAL A 728 17.79 -20.27 20.16
CA VAL A 728 17.20 -19.63 18.98
C VAL A 728 15.85 -20.24 18.64
N THR A 729 14.86 -19.39 18.38
CA THR A 729 13.58 -19.79 17.77
C THR A 729 13.62 -19.51 16.28
N TYR A 730 13.68 -20.56 15.46
CA TYR A 730 13.53 -20.46 14.02
C TYR A 730 12.06 -20.60 13.62
N HIS A 731 11.51 -19.54 13.03
CA HIS A 731 10.17 -19.57 12.47
C HIS A 731 9.99 -18.51 11.39
N GLY A 732 9.16 -18.79 10.39
CA GLY A 732 8.76 -17.81 9.39
C GLY A 732 8.03 -18.38 8.18
N ARG A 733 7.56 -17.50 7.30
CA ARG A 733 6.67 -17.84 6.17
C ARG A 733 7.25 -18.86 5.19
N PHE A 734 8.55 -18.80 4.93
CA PHE A 734 9.17 -19.55 3.85
C PHE A 734 9.81 -20.85 4.34
N ALA A 735 9.88 -21.06 5.66
CA ALA A 735 10.52 -22.20 6.31
C ALA A 735 11.93 -22.49 5.73
N PRO A 736 12.84 -21.49 5.79
CA PRO A 736 14.15 -21.57 5.16
C PRO A 736 15.00 -22.67 5.80
N VAL A 737 15.99 -23.13 5.03
CA VAL A 737 17.13 -23.90 5.55
C VAL A 737 18.29 -22.94 5.70
N MET A 738 18.91 -22.90 6.88
CA MET A 738 19.94 -21.90 7.21
C MET A 738 21.16 -22.54 7.85
N THR A 739 22.31 -21.90 7.68
CA THR A 739 23.49 -22.15 8.52
C THR A 739 23.64 -21.04 9.56
N LEU A 740 24.40 -21.30 10.62
CA LEU A 740 24.77 -20.28 11.61
C LEU A 740 26.27 -20.35 11.87
N THR A 741 26.93 -19.21 11.69
CA THR A 741 28.38 -19.05 11.92
C THR A 741 28.61 -17.94 12.93
N ALA A 742 29.54 -18.16 13.86
CA ALA A 742 29.98 -17.21 14.85
C ALA A 742 31.37 -16.65 14.47
N ASN A 743 31.54 -15.33 14.59
CA ASN A 743 32.78 -14.60 14.28
C ASN A 743 33.39 -15.00 12.91
N ASN A 744 32.54 -15.09 11.87
CA ASN A 744 32.85 -15.44 10.48
C ASN A 744 33.35 -16.86 10.19
N ASP A 745 34.03 -17.53 11.11
CA ASP A 745 34.75 -18.77 10.81
C ASP A 745 34.28 -19.99 11.62
N HIS A 746 33.55 -19.80 12.72
CA HIS A 746 33.14 -20.90 13.59
C HIS A 746 31.69 -21.32 13.35
N GLN A 747 31.47 -22.45 12.67
CA GLN A 747 30.13 -22.97 12.45
C GLN A 747 29.49 -23.46 13.77
N ILE A 748 28.37 -22.85 14.15
CA ILE A 748 27.54 -23.27 15.29
C ILE A 748 26.64 -24.43 14.86
N HIS A 749 26.02 -24.33 13.68
CA HIS A 749 25.35 -25.45 13.04
C HIS A 749 25.40 -25.32 11.50
N GLY A 750 25.41 -26.49 10.83
CA GLY A 750 25.27 -26.60 9.39
C GLY A 750 23.85 -26.30 8.90
N ALA A 751 23.49 -26.83 7.73
CA ALA A 751 22.16 -26.64 7.15
C ALA A 751 21.07 -27.21 8.06
N LEU A 752 20.34 -26.32 8.74
CA LEU A 752 19.28 -26.66 9.68
C LEU A 752 17.93 -26.15 9.14
N PRO A 753 16.95 -27.03 8.92
CA PRO A 753 15.59 -26.60 8.61
C PRO A 753 14.90 -26.03 9.86
N MET A 754 13.87 -25.22 9.64
CA MET A 754 12.95 -24.77 10.68
C MET A 754 12.37 -25.97 11.48
N PRO A 755 12.50 -26.01 12.83
CA PRO A 755 11.96 -27.09 13.65
C PRO A 755 10.44 -27.28 13.51
N VAL A 756 9.98 -28.53 13.54
CA VAL A 756 8.56 -28.90 13.54
C VAL A 756 8.32 -29.95 14.64
N PRO A 757 7.53 -29.65 15.70
CA PRO A 757 6.87 -28.37 15.97
C PRO A 757 7.88 -27.23 16.23
N VAL A 758 7.43 -25.98 16.09
CA VAL A 758 8.23 -24.79 16.39
C VAL A 758 8.60 -24.80 17.87
N TRP A 759 9.90 -24.76 18.16
CA TRP A 759 10.43 -24.71 19.52
C TRP A 759 11.86 -24.16 19.52
N PRO A 760 12.31 -23.48 20.59
CA PRO A 760 13.69 -23.01 20.67
C PRO A 760 14.70 -24.17 20.70
N VAL A 761 15.80 -24.03 19.96
CA VAL A 761 16.95 -24.95 19.96
C VAL A 761 18.16 -24.30 20.64
N GLU A 762 19.00 -25.09 21.30
CA GLU A 762 20.14 -24.60 22.07
C GLU A 762 21.48 -25.06 21.50
N PHE A 763 22.47 -24.16 21.52
CA PHE A 763 23.84 -24.40 21.08
C PHE A 763 24.83 -23.82 22.08
N ASP A 764 25.93 -24.54 22.31
CA ASP A 764 26.98 -24.07 23.21
C ASP A 764 27.94 -23.16 22.45
N ILE A 765 28.27 -22.01 23.03
CA ILE A 765 29.22 -21.07 22.44
C ILE A 765 30.58 -21.32 23.09
N PRO A 766 31.60 -21.75 22.32
CA PRO A 766 32.96 -21.86 22.84
C PRO A 766 33.43 -20.52 23.43
N GLN A 767 33.94 -20.55 24.66
CA GLN A 767 34.42 -19.36 25.38
C GLN A 767 35.46 -18.55 24.59
N ALA A 768 36.25 -19.20 23.74
CA ALA A 768 37.21 -18.54 22.87
C ALA A 768 36.57 -17.51 21.93
N LEU A 769 35.29 -17.71 21.53
CA LEU A 769 34.56 -16.82 20.64
C LEU A 769 34.08 -15.54 21.33
N THR A 770 33.92 -15.55 22.65
CA THR A 770 33.42 -14.39 23.42
C THR A 770 34.54 -13.67 24.19
N ARG A 771 35.75 -14.25 24.27
CA ARG A 771 36.89 -13.70 25.02
C ARG A 771 37.26 -12.27 24.64
N GLY A 772 37.04 -11.88 23.38
CA GLY A 772 37.31 -10.54 22.87
C GLY A 772 36.28 -9.48 23.28
N GLY A 773 35.27 -9.83 24.08
CA GLY A 773 34.20 -8.92 24.49
C GLY A 773 33.07 -8.77 23.48
N THR A 774 33.14 -9.44 22.35
CA THR A 774 32.12 -9.38 21.29
C THR A 774 31.81 -10.75 20.73
N LEU A 775 30.56 -10.96 20.30
CA LEU A 775 30.13 -12.12 19.55
C LEU A 775 29.31 -11.64 18.35
N GLU A 776 29.71 -12.05 17.15
CA GLU A 776 28.93 -11.84 15.93
C GLU A 776 28.31 -13.16 15.49
N LEU A 777 27.00 -13.17 15.28
CA LEU A 777 26.25 -14.32 14.77
C LEU A 777 25.75 -13.99 13.36
N ARG A 778 25.97 -14.88 12.42
CA ARG A 778 25.56 -14.72 11.03
C ARG A 778 24.79 -15.95 10.56
N TRP A 779 23.56 -15.72 10.09
CA TRP A 779 22.77 -16.70 9.38
C TRP A 779 22.88 -16.48 7.88
N ASP A 780 23.15 -17.57 7.16
CA ASP A 780 23.15 -17.61 5.70
C ASP A 780 22.10 -18.59 5.18
N LEU A 781 21.43 -18.19 4.10
CA LEU A 781 20.39 -18.97 3.45
C LEU A 781 21.00 -20.10 2.62
N VAL A 782 20.53 -21.33 2.84
CA VAL A 782 20.89 -22.50 2.02
C VAL A 782 19.81 -22.78 0.98
N ASP A 783 18.54 -22.76 1.40
CA ASP A 783 17.40 -23.06 0.53
C ASP A 783 16.19 -22.20 0.89
N ARG A 784 15.32 -22.00 -0.10
CA ARG A 784 14.08 -21.19 -0.08
C ARG A 784 14.32 -19.68 -0.09
N ARG A 785 13.79 -18.92 0.87
CA ARG A 785 13.77 -17.45 0.80
C ARG A 785 13.94 -16.76 2.14
N GLY A 786 15.02 -16.00 2.26
CA GLY A 786 15.37 -15.17 3.41
C GLY A 786 15.66 -16.00 4.65
N CYS A 787 16.71 -15.65 5.38
CA CYS A 787 16.88 -16.16 6.75
C CYS A 787 15.70 -15.67 7.60
N GLN A 788 15.14 -16.51 8.48
CA GLN A 788 13.96 -16.17 9.30
C GLN A 788 14.19 -16.62 10.75
N VAL A 789 14.33 -15.66 11.66
CA VAL A 789 14.61 -15.89 13.08
C VAL A 789 13.66 -15.04 13.91
N ALA A 790 12.94 -15.67 14.84
CA ALA A 790 11.93 -15.02 15.67
C ALA A 790 12.52 -14.49 16.98
N GLU A 791 13.20 -15.33 17.75
CA GLU A 791 13.77 -14.97 19.06
C GLU A 791 15.18 -15.52 19.22
N VAL A 792 16.00 -14.81 19.98
CA VAL A 792 17.36 -15.23 20.33
C VAL A 792 17.64 -14.93 21.81
N TRP A 793 18.26 -15.88 22.51
CA TRP A 793 18.83 -15.66 23.83
C TRP A 793 20.31 -15.99 23.81
N LEU A 794 21.13 -15.12 24.37
CA LEU A 794 22.52 -15.40 24.70
C LEU A 794 22.62 -15.49 26.23
N MET A 795 22.54 -16.70 26.76
CA MET A 795 22.45 -16.96 28.21
C MET A 795 23.85 -17.20 28.77
N ARG A 796 24.21 -16.48 29.83
CA ARG A 796 25.45 -16.73 30.58
C ARG A 796 25.30 -18.02 31.40
N ARG A 797 26.37 -18.81 31.43
CA ARG A 797 26.46 -20.04 32.22
C ARG A 797 27.38 -19.92 33.43
#